data_AF-A0A173XDZ8-F1
#
_entry.id   AF-A0A173XDZ8-F1
#
_cell.length_a   1.000
_cell.length_b   1.000
_cell.length_c   1.000
_cell.angle_alpha   90.00
_cell.angle_beta   90.00
_cell.angle_gamma   90.00
#
_symmetry.space_group_name_H-M   'P 1'
#
loop_
_entity.id
_entity.type
_entity.pdbx_description
1 polymer ?
#
loop_
_entity_poly.entity_id
_entity_poly.type
_entity_poly.pdbx_seq_one_letter_code
_entity_poly.pdbx_strand_id
1 'polypeptide(L)'
;MSTENMEKTEYGADQIQILEGLEAVRKRPGMYIGSTSARGLHHLVYEIVDNSVDEALAGYCKNIDVTINPDNSITVIDDGRGIPVGINHKSGLPAVEVVFTVLHAGGKFGGGGYKVSGGLHGVGASVVNALSNWLEVRVYHDGKVYFQRYERGKTMNKLEVIDTCPIEKTGTEVRFLPDDTMFEETVYDYDVLKTRLRETAFLTKGLRIVLRDLRTDPVVEKAFHYEGGIKEFVSYLNKSKTALYPDIIYCEGERDGVLVEVAMQHNDSYQENTYGFVNNITTPEGGTHIVGFRNALTKTFNEYARANKLLKDSEPNLTGEDIREGMTAIVSIKIEEPQFEGQTKQKLGNSEARGAVDNIVSTQLELFLEQNPAVAKTIVEKSLLSQRAREAARKARDLTRRKSALDGMSLPGKLADCTDKDPKNCEIFLVEGDSAGGSAKSARSRATQAILPLRGKILNVEKARLDKIYANAEIKAMITAFGTGIHDDFDITKLRYDKIIIMTDADVDGAHIDTLMLTFLYRFMPELIKQGHVYLAQPPLFKIEKNKKVWYAYDDDQMNQILNEIGRGDNKIQRYKGLGEMDAEQLWETTMDPERRVLRRVVFDEEYSSEIDLTFNTLMGDKVEPRRDFIEERAKYANNLDI
;
A
#
# COMPACT_ATOMS: atom_id res chain seq x y z
N MET A 1 14.77 -55.64 8.45
CA MET A 1 15.50 -54.65 9.27
C MET A 1 16.74 -54.26 8.49
N SER A 2 16.67 -53.15 7.77
CA SER A 2 17.80 -52.49 7.14
C SER A 2 17.91 -51.13 7.82
N THR A 3 18.75 -51.07 8.84
CA THR A 3 19.19 -49.81 9.46
C THR A 3 20.07 -49.10 8.46
N GLU A 4 19.49 -48.14 7.74
CA GLU A 4 20.26 -47.16 6.96
C GLU A 4 21.14 -46.34 7.91
N ASN A 5 22.42 -46.24 7.56
CA ASN A 5 23.38 -45.35 8.18
C ASN A 5 22.90 -43.90 8.02
N MET A 6 22.29 -43.34 9.07
CA MET A 6 22.30 -41.89 9.24
C MET A 6 23.74 -41.50 9.56
N GLU A 7 24.46 -40.96 8.58
CA GLU A 7 25.69 -40.22 8.84
C GLU A 7 25.39 -39.16 9.90
N LYS A 8 26.06 -39.28 11.05
CA LYS A 8 26.03 -38.25 12.09
C LYS A 8 26.70 -37.01 11.50
N THR A 9 25.89 -36.04 11.07
CA THR A 9 26.37 -34.70 10.77
C THR A 9 26.96 -34.11 12.06
N GLU A 10 28.28 -34.09 12.17
CA GLU A 10 28.99 -33.51 13.32
C GLU A 10 28.82 -31.99 13.28
N TYR A 11 27.93 -31.46 14.13
CA TYR A 11 27.75 -30.02 14.31
C TYR A 11 28.88 -29.47 15.19
N GLY A 12 30.01 -29.16 14.56
CA GLY A 12 31.20 -28.57 15.19
C GLY A 12 31.37 -27.08 14.89
N ALA A 13 32.43 -26.47 15.44
CA ALA A 13 32.73 -25.04 15.25
C ALA A 13 32.92 -24.66 13.76
N ASP A 14 33.45 -25.56 12.94
CA ASP A 14 33.69 -25.33 11.50
C ASP A 14 32.41 -25.27 10.65
N GLN A 15 31.25 -25.67 11.21
CA GLN A 15 29.95 -25.50 10.57
C GLN A 15 29.37 -24.08 10.76
N ILE A 16 30.00 -23.25 11.61
CA ILE A 16 29.62 -21.84 11.78
C ILE A 16 30.18 -21.04 10.61
N GLN A 17 29.32 -20.72 9.64
CA GLN A 17 29.67 -19.83 8.54
C GLN A 17 29.51 -18.36 8.93
N ILE A 18 30.60 -17.61 8.85
CA ILE A 18 30.60 -16.15 8.92
C ILE A 18 30.46 -15.62 7.50
N LEU A 19 29.45 -14.79 7.26
CA LEU A 19 29.26 -14.11 5.97
C LEU A 19 29.90 -12.73 6.06
N GLU A 20 30.92 -12.49 5.24
CA GLU A 20 31.64 -11.22 5.24
C GLU A 20 31.06 -10.23 4.22
N GLY A 21 31.08 -8.94 4.57
CA GLY A 21 30.63 -7.85 3.70
C GLY A 21 29.19 -8.02 3.19
N LEU A 22 29.01 -7.91 1.87
CA LEU A 22 27.70 -7.93 1.22
C LEU A 22 27.19 -9.36 0.90
N GLU A 23 27.95 -10.41 1.21
CA GLU A 23 27.48 -11.79 1.02
C GLU A 23 26.26 -12.11 1.90
N ALA A 24 26.20 -11.51 3.10
CA ALA A 24 25.05 -11.64 4.00
C ALA A 24 23.76 -11.11 3.36
N VAL A 25 23.84 -10.00 2.64
CA VAL A 25 22.71 -9.38 1.92
C VAL A 25 22.24 -10.30 0.81
N ARG A 26 23.16 -10.79 -0.03
CA ARG A 26 22.82 -11.68 -1.15
C ARG A 26 22.26 -13.02 -0.68
N LYS A 27 22.70 -13.56 0.45
CA LYS A 27 22.18 -14.83 0.98
C LYS A 27 20.78 -14.68 1.59
N ARG A 28 20.42 -13.50 2.10
CA ARG A 28 19.13 -13.21 2.73
C ARG A 28 18.58 -11.83 2.35
N PRO A 29 18.24 -11.58 1.06
CA PRO A 29 17.82 -10.27 0.57
C PRO A 29 16.55 -9.74 1.25
N GLY A 30 15.58 -10.62 1.52
CA GLY A 30 14.31 -10.23 2.15
C GLY A 30 14.45 -9.58 3.53
N MET A 31 15.55 -9.82 4.25
CA MET A 31 15.81 -9.12 5.52
C MET A 31 16.14 -7.63 5.34
N TYR A 32 16.60 -7.24 4.15
CA TYR A 32 17.05 -5.88 3.86
C TYR A 32 16.05 -5.10 3.02
N ILE A 33 15.40 -5.75 2.04
CA ILE A 33 14.46 -5.14 1.08
C ILE A 33 13.03 -5.69 1.18
N GLY A 34 12.73 -6.45 2.23
CA GLY A 34 11.40 -7.02 2.50
C GLY A 34 11.09 -8.28 1.69
N SER A 35 11.23 -8.24 0.36
CA SER A 35 10.97 -9.38 -0.53
C SER A 35 11.91 -9.41 -1.74
N THR A 36 11.89 -10.49 -2.51
CA THR A 36 12.54 -10.62 -3.84
C THR A 36 11.54 -10.57 -4.99
N SER A 37 10.32 -10.13 -4.72
CA SER A 37 9.28 -9.89 -5.71
C SER A 37 9.33 -8.45 -6.23
N ALA A 38 8.36 -8.04 -7.06
CA ALA A 38 8.22 -6.67 -7.56
C ALA A 38 8.38 -5.61 -6.45
N ARG A 39 7.86 -5.84 -5.24
CA ARG A 39 8.00 -4.88 -4.12
C ARG A 39 9.47 -4.61 -3.79
N GLY A 40 10.26 -5.65 -3.56
CA GLY A 40 11.69 -5.51 -3.26
C GLY A 40 12.49 -4.93 -4.41
N LEU A 41 12.08 -5.20 -5.66
CA LEU A 41 12.69 -4.61 -6.86
C LEU A 41 12.55 -3.08 -6.84
N HIS A 42 11.34 -2.56 -6.62
CA HIS A 42 11.08 -1.11 -6.55
C HIS A 42 11.76 -0.47 -5.34
N HIS A 43 11.87 -1.19 -4.23
CA HIS A 43 12.57 -0.74 -3.03
C HIS A 43 14.04 -0.36 -3.31
N LEU A 44 14.71 -1.05 -4.26
CA LEU A 44 16.07 -0.66 -4.67
C LEU A 44 16.13 0.77 -5.21
N VAL A 45 15.12 1.20 -5.96
CA VAL A 45 15.04 2.57 -6.50
C VAL A 45 14.83 3.56 -5.36
N TYR A 46 13.95 3.21 -4.41
CA TYR A 46 13.63 4.06 -3.27
C TYR A 46 14.86 4.36 -2.43
N GLU A 47 15.71 3.37 -2.15
CA GLU A 47 16.93 3.60 -1.36
C GLU A 47 17.90 4.60 -2.00
N ILE A 48 18.00 4.64 -3.33
CA ILE A 48 18.86 5.60 -4.04
C ILE A 48 18.19 6.99 -4.08
N VAL A 49 16.90 7.04 -4.39
CA VAL A 49 16.14 8.29 -4.42
C VAL A 49 16.09 8.93 -3.03
N ASP A 50 15.88 8.17 -1.97
CA ASP A 50 15.81 8.68 -0.60
C ASP A 50 17.13 9.33 -0.17
N ASN A 51 18.28 8.82 -0.61
CA ASN A 51 19.57 9.50 -0.40
C ASN A 51 19.64 10.86 -1.10
N SER A 52 19.07 10.94 -2.31
CA SER A 52 18.99 12.20 -3.08
C SER A 52 18.03 13.20 -2.42
N VAL A 53 16.93 12.70 -1.84
CA VAL A 53 15.95 13.48 -1.08
C VAL A 53 16.53 13.97 0.24
N ASP A 54 17.39 13.19 0.90
CA ASP A 54 18.09 13.63 2.11
C ASP A 54 19.01 14.84 1.81
N GLU A 55 19.64 14.91 0.62
CA GLU A 55 20.35 16.12 0.16
C GLU A 55 19.42 17.31 -0.04
N ALA A 56 18.19 17.08 -0.50
CA ALA A 56 17.18 18.12 -0.68
C ALA A 56 16.66 18.63 0.67
N LEU A 57 16.41 17.72 1.62
CA LEU A 57 16.04 18.05 3.00
C LEU A 57 17.14 18.86 3.72
N ALA A 58 18.41 18.59 3.39
CA ALA A 58 19.54 19.37 3.87
C ALA A 58 19.71 20.73 3.15
N GLY A 59 18.91 21.01 2.11
CA GLY A 59 18.88 22.28 1.38
C GLY A 59 19.89 22.41 0.24
N TYR A 60 20.53 21.29 -0.18
CA TYR A 60 21.55 21.31 -1.23
C TYR A 60 21.06 20.82 -2.59
N CYS A 61 20.08 19.92 -2.62
CA CYS A 61 19.50 19.38 -3.85
C CYS A 61 18.14 20.05 -4.16
N LYS A 62 17.88 20.31 -5.45
CA LYS A 62 16.64 20.89 -5.98
C LYS A 62 16.01 20.04 -7.08
N ASN A 63 16.81 19.24 -7.79
CA ASN A 63 16.37 18.45 -8.94
C ASN A 63 16.84 17.00 -8.81
N ILE A 64 15.89 16.07 -8.99
CA ILE A 64 16.17 14.64 -9.08
C ILE A 64 15.57 14.10 -10.38
N ASP A 65 16.39 13.46 -11.20
CA ASP A 65 15.96 12.78 -12.43
C ASP A 65 16.06 11.27 -12.24
N VAL A 66 14.94 10.57 -12.39
CA VAL A 66 14.82 9.11 -12.32
C VAL A 66 14.44 8.59 -13.71
N THR A 67 15.22 7.66 -14.24
CA THR A 67 15.03 7.12 -15.59
C THR A 67 15.01 5.60 -15.57
N ILE A 68 13.96 5.01 -16.18
CA ILE A 68 13.90 3.60 -16.53
C ILE A 68 14.45 3.46 -17.96
N ASN A 69 15.58 2.77 -18.09
CA ASN A 69 16.26 2.60 -19.36
C ASN A 69 15.68 1.42 -20.18
N PRO A 70 15.96 1.32 -21.49
CA PRO A 70 15.47 0.24 -22.35
C PRO A 70 15.86 -1.17 -21.88
N ASP A 71 16.98 -1.31 -21.16
CA ASP A 71 17.49 -2.56 -20.59
C ASP A 71 16.91 -2.87 -19.18
N ASN A 72 15.91 -2.11 -18.73
CA ASN A 72 15.39 -2.09 -17.35
C ASN A 72 16.43 -1.67 -16.29
N SER A 73 17.59 -1.10 -16.65
CA SER A 73 18.45 -0.44 -15.67
C SER A 73 17.81 0.88 -15.20
N ILE A 74 18.05 1.24 -13.94
CA ILE A 74 17.59 2.50 -13.35
C ILE A 74 18.74 3.48 -13.30
N THR A 75 18.47 4.75 -13.62
CA THR A 75 19.40 5.87 -13.42
C THR A 75 18.75 6.91 -12.53
N VAL A 76 19.43 7.29 -11.44
CA VAL A 76 19.03 8.38 -10.55
C VAL A 76 20.13 9.43 -10.57
N ILE A 77 19.77 10.67 -10.87
CA ILE A 77 20.68 11.82 -10.89
C ILE A 77 20.15 12.88 -9.93
N ASP A 78 21.01 13.40 -9.06
CA ASP A 78 20.72 14.54 -8.18
C ASP A 78 21.70 15.69 -8.41
N ASP A 79 21.29 16.90 -8.05
CA ASP A 79 22.13 18.12 -8.06
C ASP A 79 22.57 18.55 -6.65
N GLY A 80 22.69 17.61 -5.71
CA GLY A 80 23.16 17.85 -4.36
C GLY A 80 24.68 18.09 -4.26
N ARG A 81 25.25 17.89 -3.07
CA ARG A 81 26.70 18.09 -2.83
C ARG A 81 27.58 17.06 -3.54
N GLY A 82 27.02 15.88 -3.81
CA GLY A 82 27.71 14.69 -4.27
C GLY A 82 28.31 13.86 -3.14
N ILE A 83 28.39 12.54 -3.34
CA ILE A 83 29.00 11.63 -2.35
C ILE A 83 30.48 11.99 -2.17
N PRO A 84 31.01 12.07 -0.94
CA PRO A 84 32.41 12.43 -0.72
C PRO A 84 33.38 11.50 -1.47
N VAL A 85 34.32 12.10 -2.20
CA VAL A 85 35.34 11.38 -3.00
C VAL A 85 36.68 11.19 -2.28
N GLY A 86 36.85 11.84 -1.12
CA GLY A 86 38.04 11.73 -0.28
C GLY A 86 38.19 10.36 0.38
N ILE A 87 39.41 10.06 0.86
CA ILE A 87 39.69 8.82 1.59
C ILE A 87 39.09 8.89 2.99
N ASN A 88 38.32 7.86 3.36
CA ASN A 88 37.83 7.69 4.72
C ASN A 88 38.97 7.17 5.63
N HIS A 89 39.29 7.91 6.69
CA HIS A 89 40.41 7.59 7.57
C HIS A 89 40.30 6.25 8.31
N LYS A 90 39.08 5.73 8.54
CA LYS A 90 38.88 4.46 9.26
C LYS A 90 39.03 3.25 8.34
N SER A 91 38.50 3.32 7.13
CA SER A 91 38.57 2.20 6.17
C SER A 91 39.81 2.23 5.28
N GLY A 92 40.42 3.40 5.08
CA GLY A 92 41.49 3.60 4.10
C GLY A 92 41.03 3.59 2.64
N LEU A 93 39.71 3.51 2.40
CA LEU A 93 39.10 3.49 1.07
C LEU A 93 38.44 4.85 0.74
N PRO A 94 38.25 5.17 -0.56
CA PRO A 94 37.42 6.31 -0.95
C PRO A 94 36.03 6.22 -0.30
N ALA A 95 35.49 7.33 0.18
CA ALA A 95 34.22 7.32 0.90
C ALA A 95 33.04 6.84 0.03
N VAL A 96 33.06 7.09 -1.28
CA VAL A 96 32.10 6.49 -2.23
C VAL A 96 32.16 4.96 -2.22
N GLU A 97 33.35 4.36 -2.22
CA GLU A 97 33.51 2.91 -2.13
C GLU A 97 32.98 2.37 -0.82
N VAL A 98 33.24 3.07 0.29
CA VAL A 98 32.72 2.70 1.62
C VAL A 98 31.19 2.68 1.63
N VAL A 99 30.53 3.70 1.07
CA VAL A 99 29.06 3.80 1.03
C VAL A 99 28.42 2.64 0.27
N PHE A 100 29.06 2.16 -0.80
CA PHE A 100 28.50 1.09 -1.64
C PHE A 100 28.97 -0.33 -1.27
N THR A 101 29.97 -0.50 -0.39
CA THR A 101 30.53 -1.83 -0.08
C THR A 101 30.48 -2.21 1.40
N VAL A 102 30.32 -1.23 2.31
CA VAL A 102 30.32 -1.46 3.75
C VAL A 102 28.93 -1.20 4.32
N LEU A 103 28.35 -2.23 4.96
CA LEU A 103 27.09 -2.09 5.68
C LEU A 103 27.26 -1.13 6.88
N HIS A 104 26.21 -0.35 7.16
CA HIS A 104 26.19 0.61 8.27
C HIS A 104 27.25 1.71 8.14
N ALA A 105 27.62 2.08 6.92
CA ALA A 105 28.57 3.14 6.66
C ALA A 105 27.89 4.31 5.93
N GLY A 106 27.91 5.49 6.57
CA GLY A 106 27.35 6.70 5.98
C GLY A 106 27.50 7.92 6.89
N GLY A 107 27.40 9.12 6.32
CA GLY A 107 27.46 10.39 7.06
C GLY A 107 26.27 10.65 7.99
N LYS A 108 25.29 9.73 8.02
CA LYS A 108 24.01 9.84 8.73
C LYS A 108 24.09 9.46 10.22
N PHE A 109 25.20 8.85 10.68
CA PHE A 109 25.38 8.40 12.07
C PHE A 109 26.15 9.36 12.98
N GLY A 110 26.67 10.46 12.44
CA GLY A 110 27.63 11.32 13.14
C GLY A 110 27.14 12.73 13.47
N GLY A 111 25.85 13.04 13.30
CA GLY A 111 25.23 14.35 13.54
C GLY A 111 25.70 15.50 12.62
N GLY A 112 26.83 15.36 11.94
CA GLY A 112 27.43 16.44 11.13
C GLY A 112 27.03 16.48 9.65
N GLY A 113 26.53 15.38 9.07
CA GLY A 113 26.24 15.29 7.63
C GLY A 113 24.81 15.68 7.22
N TYR A 114 23.84 15.30 8.06
CA TYR A 114 22.41 15.56 7.89
C TYR A 114 21.76 15.76 9.27
N LYS A 115 20.98 16.85 9.43
CA LYS A 115 20.23 17.11 10.67
C LYS A 115 18.93 16.28 10.75
N VAL A 116 18.38 15.92 9.60
CA VAL A 116 17.16 15.10 9.42
C VAL A 116 17.38 14.21 8.20
N SER A 117 17.09 12.91 8.31
CA SER A 117 17.15 12.00 7.17
C SER A 117 16.15 10.84 7.31
N GLY A 118 15.65 10.32 6.19
CA GLY A 118 14.86 9.08 6.17
C GLY A 118 15.75 7.82 6.28
N GLY A 119 16.97 7.88 5.75
CA GLY A 119 17.90 6.73 5.72
C GLY A 119 18.65 6.51 7.05
N LEU A 120 18.07 5.77 7.99
CA LEU A 120 18.63 5.63 9.35
C LEU A 120 19.72 4.57 9.53
N HIS A 121 19.81 3.61 8.63
CA HIS A 121 20.58 2.38 8.86
C HIS A 121 21.90 2.31 8.08
N GLY A 122 22.15 3.25 7.16
CA GLY A 122 23.39 3.28 6.36
C GLY A 122 23.69 2.00 5.58
N VAL A 123 22.64 1.27 5.16
CA VAL A 123 22.76 0.02 4.38
C VAL A 123 22.20 0.15 2.96
N GLY A 124 21.30 1.09 2.69
CA GLY A 124 20.52 1.18 1.45
C GLY A 124 21.35 1.05 0.16
N ALA A 125 22.26 2.01 -0.08
CA ALA A 125 23.10 2.03 -1.28
C ALA A 125 23.94 0.75 -1.45
N SER A 126 24.49 0.22 -0.36
CA SER A 126 25.27 -1.01 -0.38
C SER A 126 24.42 -2.26 -0.67
N VAL A 127 23.14 -2.28 -0.23
CA VAL A 127 22.19 -3.34 -0.56
C VAL A 127 21.82 -3.29 -2.04
N VAL A 128 21.59 -2.10 -2.59
CA VAL A 128 21.36 -1.92 -4.04
C VAL A 128 22.55 -2.46 -4.84
N ASN A 129 23.78 -2.13 -4.45
CA ASN A 129 24.98 -2.68 -5.07
C ASN A 129 25.05 -4.21 -4.97
N ALA A 130 24.80 -4.76 -3.78
CA ALA A 130 24.81 -6.20 -3.54
C ALA A 130 23.82 -6.96 -4.43
N LEU A 131 22.63 -6.38 -4.68
CA LEU A 131 21.52 -6.99 -5.41
C LEU A 131 21.44 -6.54 -6.88
N SER A 132 22.50 -5.93 -7.39
CA SER A 132 22.61 -5.55 -8.81
C SER A 132 23.63 -6.43 -9.53
N ASN A 133 23.33 -6.76 -10.79
CA ASN A 133 24.30 -7.38 -11.70
C ASN A 133 25.51 -6.45 -11.87
N TRP A 134 25.24 -5.16 -12.07
CA TRP A 134 26.25 -4.10 -12.04
C TRP A 134 25.66 -2.79 -11.52
N LEU A 135 26.51 -1.95 -10.94
CA LEU A 135 26.19 -0.60 -10.48
C LEU A 135 27.33 0.35 -10.86
N GLU A 136 27.00 1.49 -11.42
CA GLU A 136 27.91 2.58 -11.79
C GLU A 136 27.57 3.83 -11.00
N VAL A 137 28.60 4.50 -10.49
CA VAL A 137 28.46 5.78 -9.78
C VAL A 137 29.31 6.81 -10.49
N ARG A 138 28.71 7.95 -10.84
CA ARG A 138 29.40 9.17 -11.24
C ARG A 138 29.18 10.24 -10.18
N VAL A 139 30.26 10.85 -9.70
CA VAL A 139 30.19 11.98 -8.76
C VAL A 139 30.74 13.21 -9.45
N TYR A 140 29.95 14.28 -9.45
CA TYR A 140 30.33 15.60 -9.96
C TYR A 140 30.80 16.44 -8.77
N HIS A 141 32.10 16.77 -8.73
CA HIS A 141 32.68 17.51 -7.60
C HIS A 141 33.96 18.23 -8.03
N ASP A 142 34.16 19.49 -7.60
CA ASP A 142 35.35 20.30 -7.87
C ASP A 142 35.78 20.32 -9.35
N GLY A 143 34.79 20.42 -10.26
CA GLY A 143 35.02 20.49 -11.72
C GLY A 143 35.48 19.18 -12.36
N LYS A 144 35.36 18.06 -11.63
CA LYS A 144 35.75 16.72 -12.08
C LYS A 144 34.56 15.76 -12.03
N VAL A 145 34.60 14.79 -12.94
CA VAL A 145 33.67 13.65 -12.95
C VAL A 145 34.44 12.43 -12.48
N TYR A 146 34.10 11.97 -11.28
CA TYR A 146 34.65 10.75 -10.69
C TYR A 146 33.76 9.57 -11.06
N PHE A 147 34.35 8.40 -11.30
CA PHE A 147 33.64 7.19 -11.69
C PHE A 147 34.13 5.96 -10.94
N GLN A 148 33.19 5.13 -10.50
CA GLN A 148 33.47 3.80 -9.97
C GLN A 148 32.35 2.82 -10.38
N ARG A 149 32.75 1.60 -10.74
CA ARG A 149 31.86 0.51 -11.12
C ARG A 149 31.98 -0.64 -10.14
N TYR A 150 30.84 -1.29 -9.90
CA TYR A 150 30.69 -2.45 -9.06
C TYR A 150 29.93 -3.55 -9.78
N GLU A 151 30.21 -4.81 -9.44
CA GLU A 151 29.46 -5.97 -9.93
C GLU A 151 29.13 -6.89 -8.76
N ARG A 152 27.83 -7.11 -8.52
CA ARG A 152 27.33 -7.96 -7.43
C ARG A 152 27.93 -7.61 -6.06
N GLY A 153 28.02 -6.32 -5.75
CA GLY A 153 28.59 -5.81 -4.50
C GLY A 153 30.11 -5.65 -4.47
N LYS A 154 30.84 -6.06 -5.52
CA LYS A 154 32.31 -6.02 -5.56
C LYS A 154 32.82 -4.83 -6.37
N THR A 155 33.83 -4.13 -5.85
CA THR A 155 34.51 -3.04 -6.56
C THR A 155 35.28 -3.56 -7.78
N MET A 156 35.03 -3.01 -8.98
CA MET A 156 35.68 -3.44 -10.23
C MET A 156 36.87 -2.58 -10.62
N ASN A 157 36.82 -1.29 -10.33
CA ASN A 157 37.89 -0.34 -10.57
C ASN A 157 38.06 0.60 -9.37
N LYS A 158 39.25 1.19 -9.24
CA LYS A 158 39.47 2.26 -8.27
C LYS A 158 38.65 3.49 -8.67
N LEU A 159 38.38 4.37 -7.72
CA LEU A 159 37.76 5.65 -8.03
C LEU A 159 38.67 6.46 -8.96
N GLU A 160 38.20 6.71 -10.18
CA GLU A 160 38.97 7.36 -11.24
C GLU A 160 38.29 8.66 -11.67
N VAL A 161 39.09 9.64 -12.10
CA VAL A 161 38.57 10.84 -12.76
C VAL A 161 38.48 10.54 -14.26
N ILE A 162 37.26 10.47 -14.79
CA ILE A 162 37.00 10.08 -16.18
C ILE A 162 36.75 11.28 -17.09
N ASP A 163 36.35 12.42 -16.53
CA ASP A 163 36.03 13.63 -17.29
C ASP A 163 36.11 14.89 -16.40
N THR A 164 35.87 16.05 -16.99
CA THR A 164 35.72 17.35 -16.32
C THR A 164 34.30 17.88 -16.46
N CYS A 165 33.86 18.68 -15.50
CA CYS A 165 32.57 19.35 -15.52
C CYS A 165 32.72 20.82 -15.13
N PRO A 166 31.70 21.68 -15.39
CA PRO A 166 31.69 23.03 -14.84
C PRO A 166 31.89 23.00 -13.32
N ILE A 167 32.62 23.98 -12.77
CA ILE A 167 33.03 23.98 -11.36
C ILE A 167 31.83 24.08 -10.41
N GLU A 168 30.76 24.70 -10.89
CA GLU A 168 29.47 24.86 -10.23
C GLU A 168 28.60 23.58 -10.28
N LYS A 169 28.93 22.63 -11.15
CA LYS A 169 28.16 21.38 -11.26
C LYS A 169 28.59 20.43 -10.16
N THR A 170 27.68 20.19 -9.22
CA THR A 170 27.80 19.16 -8.18
C THR A 170 26.67 18.14 -8.31
N GLY A 171 26.82 17.00 -7.64
CA GLY A 171 25.77 15.99 -7.56
C GLY A 171 26.27 14.56 -7.71
N THR A 172 25.35 13.61 -7.72
CA THR A 172 25.66 12.20 -7.94
C THR A 172 24.70 11.60 -8.97
N GLU A 173 25.24 10.71 -9.79
CA GLU A 173 24.50 9.86 -10.71
C GLU A 173 24.78 8.40 -10.33
N VAL A 174 23.73 7.65 -10.02
CA VAL A 174 23.79 6.22 -9.74
C VAL A 174 22.99 5.50 -10.81
N ARG A 175 23.64 4.57 -11.51
CA ARG A 175 23.00 3.71 -12.49
C ARG A 175 23.19 2.25 -12.12
N PHE A 176 22.12 1.46 -12.08
CA PHE A 176 22.22 0.06 -11.71
C PHE A 176 21.26 -0.83 -12.49
N LEU A 177 21.65 -2.09 -12.70
CA LEU A 177 20.82 -3.13 -13.27
C LEU A 177 20.58 -4.21 -12.21
N PRO A 178 19.33 -4.50 -11.82
CA PRO A 178 19.02 -5.51 -10.80
C PRO A 178 19.54 -6.90 -11.21
N ASP A 179 19.90 -7.72 -10.22
CA ASP A 179 20.38 -9.09 -10.44
C ASP A 179 19.22 -10.05 -10.70
N ASP A 180 19.12 -10.53 -11.95
CA ASP A 180 18.10 -11.45 -12.44
C ASP A 180 18.17 -12.85 -11.80
N THR A 181 19.26 -13.17 -11.09
CA THR A 181 19.34 -14.40 -10.28
C THR A 181 18.74 -14.25 -8.89
N MET A 182 18.49 -13.02 -8.45
CA MET A 182 18.00 -12.70 -7.12
C MET A 182 16.51 -12.36 -7.09
N PHE A 183 15.95 -11.83 -8.18
CA PHE A 183 14.57 -11.37 -8.27
C PHE A 183 13.73 -12.28 -9.16
N GLU A 184 12.46 -12.49 -8.76
CA GLU A 184 11.48 -13.22 -9.56
C GLU A 184 11.01 -12.40 -10.79
N GLU A 185 11.04 -11.07 -10.66
CA GLU A 185 10.69 -10.11 -11.70
C GLU A 185 11.74 -9.01 -11.74
N THR A 186 12.16 -8.62 -12.94
CA THR A 186 13.18 -7.57 -13.17
C THR A 186 12.64 -6.38 -13.96
N VAL A 187 11.33 -6.37 -14.21
CA VAL A 187 10.65 -5.31 -14.95
C VAL A 187 10.06 -4.32 -13.95
N TYR A 188 10.49 -3.07 -14.02
CA TYR A 188 9.93 -2.00 -13.18
C TYR A 188 8.55 -1.56 -13.69
N ASP A 189 7.64 -1.33 -12.75
CA ASP A 189 6.34 -0.73 -13.01
C ASP A 189 6.44 0.80 -12.90
N TYR A 190 6.16 1.48 -14.01
CA TYR A 190 6.22 2.94 -14.08
C TYR A 190 5.21 3.62 -13.16
N ASP A 191 3.99 3.09 -13.06
CA ASP A 191 2.92 3.68 -12.26
C ASP A 191 3.22 3.58 -10.76
N VAL A 192 3.87 2.50 -10.32
CA VAL A 192 4.36 2.34 -8.94
C VAL A 192 5.41 3.40 -8.59
N LEU A 193 6.45 3.55 -9.43
CA LEU A 193 7.48 4.58 -9.23
C LEU A 193 6.89 6.00 -9.31
N LYS A 194 6.05 6.26 -10.31
CA LYS A 194 5.37 7.56 -10.53
C LYS A 194 4.61 7.99 -9.28
N THR A 195 3.93 7.03 -8.64
CA THR A 195 3.18 7.24 -7.42
C THR A 195 4.09 7.64 -6.27
N ARG A 196 5.11 6.82 -5.98
CA ARG A 196 6.02 7.07 -4.86
C ARG A 196 6.77 8.40 -5.01
N LEU A 197 7.28 8.70 -6.20
CA LEU A 197 8.02 9.94 -6.47
C LEU A 197 7.14 11.18 -6.35
N ARG A 198 5.84 11.08 -6.69
CA ARG A 198 4.89 12.17 -6.47
C ARG A 198 4.73 12.50 -4.99
N GLU A 199 4.52 11.48 -4.15
CA GLU A 199 4.40 11.67 -2.69
C GLU A 199 5.64 12.34 -2.11
N THR A 200 6.83 11.86 -2.50
CA THR A 200 8.11 12.43 -2.07
C THR A 200 8.24 13.90 -2.43
N ALA A 201 7.79 14.29 -3.64
CA ALA A 201 7.80 15.69 -4.08
C ALA A 201 6.80 16.56 -3.28
N PHE A 202 5.65 16.02 -2.87
CA PHE A 202 4.73 16.74 -1.98
C PHE A 202 5.32 16.97 -0.58
N LEU A 203 6.01 15.96 -0.04
CA LEU A 203 6.60 16.00 1.30
C LEU A 203 7.85 16.90 1.37
N THR A 204 8.44 17.22 0.23
CA THR A 204 9.66 18.03 0.13
C THR A 204 9.39 19.28 -0.71
N LYS A 205 8.89 20.34 -0.08
CA LYS A 205 8.54 21.62 -0.73
C LYS A 205 9.64 22.11 -1.67
N GLY A 206 9.27 22.40 -2.92
CA GLY A 206 10.17 22.96 -3.92
C GLY A 206 11.17 21.97 -4.53
N LEU A 207 11.14 20.68 -4.14
CA LEU A 207 11.91 19.64 -4.81
C LEU A 207 11.24 19.30 -6.13
N ARG A 208 12.00 19.33 -7.22
CA ARG A 208 11.58 18.85 -8.53
C ARG A 208 12.07 17.42 -8.73
N ILE A 209 11.14 16.50 -9.01
CA ILE A 209 11.47 15.11 -9.37
C ILE A 209 10.90 14.82 -10.76
N VAL A 210 11.72 14.27 -11.66
CA VAL A 210 11.28 13.87 -13.01
C VAL A 210 11.46 12.37 -13.18
N LEU A 211 10.39 11.67 -13.57
CA LEU A 211 10.42 10.26 -13.93
C LEU A 211 10.28 10.09 -15.45
N ARG A 212 11.17 9.30 -16.06
CA ARG A 212 11.15 8.97 -17.49
C ARG A 212 11.15 7.46 -17.71
N ASP A 213 10.32 6.99 -18.64
CA ASP A 213 10.34 5.61 -19.13
C ASP A 213 10.75 5.55 -20.60
N LEU A 214 12.02 5.19 -20.83
CA LEU A 214 12.61 5.09 -22.16
C LEU A 214 12.30 3.76 -22.88
N ARG A 215 11.57 2.84 -22.23
CA ARG A 215 11.16 1.56 -22.85
C ARG A 215 10.01 1.72 -23.83
N THR A 216 9.31 2.85 -23.77
CA THR A 216 8.12 3.15 -24.57
C THR A 216 8.41 4.15 -25.68
N ASP A 217 7.68 4.05 -26.78
CA ASP A 217 7.69 5.02 -27.89
C ASP A 217 6.26 5.51 -28.15
N PRO A 218 5.94 6.81 -27.94
CA PRO A 218 6.85 7.86 -27.46
C PRO A 218 7.26 7.67 -26.00
N VAL A 219 8.41 8.25 -25.64
CA VAL A 219 8.90 8.28 -24.25
C VAL A 219 7.85 8.88 -23.33
N VAL A 220 7.54 8.17 -22.24
CA VAL A 220 6.66 8.68 -21.20
C VAL A 220 7.49 9.44 -20.16
N GLU A 221 7.14 10.70 -19.92
CA GLU A 221 7.79 11.56 -18.92
C GLU A 221 6.74 12.19 -17.99
N LYS A 222 7.08 12.27 -16.69
CA LYS A 222 6.32 13.03 -15.72
C LYS A 222 7.24 13.80 -14.77
N ALA A 223 7.04 15.11 -14.70
CA ALA A 223 7.66 15.98 -13.71
C ALA A 223 6.71 16.26 -12.54
N PHE A 224 7.26 16.28 -11.33
CA PHE A 224 6.60 16.61 -10.08
C PHE A 224 7.34 17.78 -9.44
N HIS A 225 6.62 18.84 -9.11
CA HIS A 225 7.17 20.01 -8.43
C HIS A 225 6.01 20.72 -7.73
N TYR A 226 6.06 20.77 -6.40
CA TYR A 226 4.96 21.29 -5.57
C TYR A 226 5.51 22.30 -4.56
N GLU A 227 5.14 23.57 -4.71
CA GLU A 227 5.60 24.66 -3.84
C GLU A 227 4.76 24.75 -2.56
N GLY A 228 3.48 24.40 -2.63
CA GLY A 228 2.56 24.35 -1.50
C GLY A 228 2.70 23.09 -0.63
N GLY A 229 3.56 22.14 -1.01
CA GLY A 229 3.90 20.95 -0.24
C GLY A 229 2.70 20.10 0.14
N ILE A 230 2.58 19.73 1.41
CA ILE A 230 1.51 18.85 1.90
C ILE A 230 0.10 19.45 1.77
N LYS A 231 -0.05 20.77 1.60
CA LYS A 231 -1.35 21.37 1.25
C LYS A 231 -1.82 20.92 -0.13
N GLU A 232 -0.92 20.94 -1.11
CA GLU A 232 -1.22 20.42 -2.45
C GLU A 232 -1.46 18.91 -2.40
N PHE A 233 -0.82 18.19 -1.49
CA PHE A 233 -1.07 16.76 -1.28
C PHE A 233 -2.50 16.50 -0.79
N VAL A 234 -2.98 17.24 0.22
CA VAL A 234 -4.38 17.16 0.66
C VAL A 234 -5.34 17.50 -0.48
N SER A 235 -5.04 18.55 -1.27
CA SER A 235 -5.83 18.90 -2.45
C SER A 235 -5.87 17.78 -3.48
N TYR A 236 -4.74 17.12 -3.72
CA TYR A 236 -4.62 15.99 -4.65
C TYR A 236 -5.46 14.79 -4.18
N LEU A 237 -5.41 14.45 -2.90
CA LEU A 237 -6.20 13.36 -2.32
C LEU A 237 -7.70 13.68 -2.26
N ASN A 238 -8.07 14.97 -2.18
CA ASN A 238 -9.45 15.44 -2.21
C ASN A 238 -10.00 15.66 -3.63
N LYS A 239 -9.23 15.44 -4.71
CA LYS A 239 -9.68 15.72 -6.09
C LYS A 239 -10.99 15.02 -6.48
N SER A 240 -11.25 13.84 -5.89
CA SER A 240 -12.43 13.02 -6.14
C SER A 240 -13.55 13.24 -5.12
N LYS A 241 -13.45 14.26 -4.25
CA LYS A 241 -14.38 14.58 -3.17
C LYS A 241 -14.81 16.05 -3.24
N THR A 242 -15.85 16.45 -2.51
CA THR A 242 -16.22 17.87 -2.38
C THR A 242 -15.71 18.40 -1.05
N ALA A 243 -14.76 19.32 -1.09
CA ALA A 243 -14.32 20.04 0.11
C ALA A 243 -15.48 20.83 0.72
N LEU A 244 -15.60 20.83 2.05
CA LEU A 244 -16.66 21.55 2.76
C LEU A 244 -16.38 23.05 2.90
N TYR A 245 -15.11 23.42 2.76
CA TYR A 245 -14.61 24.78 2.84
C TYR A 245 -13.36 24.90 1.96
N PRO A 246 -13.09 26.09 1.38
CA PRO A 246 -12.07 26.23 0.35
C PRO A 246 -10.64 26.10 0.91
N ASP A 247 -10.38 26.71 2.06
CA ASP A 247 -9.02 26.83 2.60
C ASP A 247 -8.58 25.55 3.34
N ILE A 248 -7.42 25.02 2.97
CA ILE A 248 -6.83 23.87 3.66
C ILE A 248 -6.23 24.37 4.99
N ILE A 249 -6.62 23.73 6.09
CA ILE A 249 -6.07 24.04 7.41
C ILE A 249 -4.63 23.55 7.42
N TYR A 250 -3.71 24.42 7.78
CA TYR A 250 -2.29 24.15 7.75
C TYR A 250 -1.63 24.64 9.05
N CYS A 251 -0.91 23.73 9.70
CA CYS A 251 -0.17 23.99 10.93
C CYS A 251 1.31 23.65 10.74
N GLU A 252 2.21 24.56 11.12
CA GLU A 252 3.66 24.35 11.00
C GLU A 252 4.44 24.94 12.17
N GLY A 253 5.36 24.19 12.77
CA GLY A 253 6.21 24.72 13.82
C GLY A 253 7.33 23.77 14.22
N GLU A 254 8.22 24.25 15.10
CA GLU A 254 9.26 23.44 15.72
C GLU A 254 9.08 23.43 17.23
N ARG A 255 9.13 22.25 17.84
CA ARG A 255 9.10 22.12 19.30
C ARG A 255 9.87 20.87 19.72
N ASP A 256 10.69 21.02 20.77
CA ASP A 256 11.46 19.92 21.36
C ASP A 256 12.33 19.17 20.32
N GLY A 257 12.87 19.89 19.32
CA GLY A 257 13.68 19.32 18.23
C GLY A 257 12.87 18.59 17.15
N VAL A 258 11.53 18.66 17.20
CA VAL A 258 10.63 18.08 16.21
C VAL A 258 10.01 19.20 15.38
N LEU A 259 10.28 19.20 14.08
CA LEU A 259 9.56 20.02 13.11
C LEU A 259 8.25 19.30 12.76
N VAL A 260 7.14 20.00 12.88
CA VAL A 260 5.79 19.47 12.63
C VAL A 260 5.17 20.25 11.51
N GLU A 261 4.62 19.54 10.52
CA GLU A 261 3.86 20.08 9.42
C GLU A 261 2.58 19.25 9.26
N VAL A 262 1.41 19.89 9.39
CA VAL A 262 0.11 19.23 9.27
C VAL A 262 -0.76 20.00 8.30
N ALA A 263 -1.34 19.30 7.32
CA ALA A 263 -2.37 19.83 6.45
C ALA A 263 -3.63 18.97 6.55
N MET A 264 -4.80 19.59 6.64
CA MET A 264 -6.06 18.86 6.70
C MET A 264 -7.25 19.63 6.10
N GLN A 265 -8.20 18.88 5.55
CA GLN A 265 -9.44 19.43 5.02
C GLN A 265 -10.56 18.40 5.13
N HIS A 266 -11.73 18.85 5.60
CA HIS A 266 -12.94 18.03 5.59
C HIS A 266 -13.64 18.10 4.24
N ASN A 267 -14.23 16.97 3.84
CA ASN A 267 -14.97 16.80 2.61
C ASN A 267 -16.35 16.15 2.90
N ASP A 268 -17.14 15.96 1.85
CA ASP A 268 -18.50 15.41 1.89
C ASP A 268 -18.56 13.88 2.14
N SER A 269 -17.44 13.18 2.15
CA SER A 269 -17.38 11.74 2.43
C SER A 269 -17.57 11.42 3.92
N TYR A 270 -17.66 10.13 4.21
CA TYR A 270 -17.82 9.58 5.56
C TYR A 270 -16.55 8.93 6.09
N GLN A 271 -15.45 8.94 5.34
CA GLN A 271 -14.24 8.21 5.67
C GLN A 271 -13.12 9.14 6.11
N GLU A 272 -12.44 8.77 7.20
CA GLU A 272 -11.18 9.39 7.62
C GLU A 272 -10.04 8.88 6.71
N ASN A 273 -9.26 9.80 6.15
CA ASN A 273 -8.03 9.49 5.42
C ASN A 273 -6.88 10.29 6.06
N THR A 274 -6.23 9.71 7.06
CA THR A 274 -5.13 10.34 7.79
C THR A 274 -3.83 9.59 7.51
N TYR A 275 -2.83 10.26 6.93
CA TYR A 275 -1.54 9.67 6.59
C TYR A 275 -0.43 10.30 7.42
N GLY A 276 0.41 9.46 8.03
CA GLY A 276 1.54 9.88 8.86
C GLY A 276 2.87 9.71 8.14
N PHE A 277 3.75 10.70 8.28
CA PHE A 277 5.10 10.67 7.75
C PHE A 277 6.12 11.13 8.80
N VAL A 278 7.26 10.45 8.86
CA VAL A 278 8.40 10.79 9.71
C VAL A 278 9.63 10.80 8.83
N ASN A 279 10.27 11.96 8.67
CA ASN A 279 11.43 12.14 7.77
C ASN A 279 11.15 11.60 6.35
N ASN A 280 9.98 11.93 5.78
CA ASN A 280 9.47 11.46 4.48
C ASN A 280 9.18 9.94 4.38
N ILE A 281 9.32 9.19 5.47
CA ILE A 281 8.94 7.78 5.55
C ILE A 281 7.50 7.68 6.02
N THR A 282 6.69 6.89 5.31
CA THR A 282 5.31 6.61 5.71
C THR A 282 5.29 5.77 6.98
N THR A 283 4.33 6.08 7.87
CA THR A 283 4.07 5.30 9.09
C THR A 283 2.63 4.78 9.04
N PRO A 284 2.37 3.65 8.36
CA PRO A 284 1.00 3.18 8.14
C PRO A 284 0.28 2.74 9.42
N GLU A 285 1.01 2.20 10.39
CA GLU A 285 0.48 1.89 11.73
C GLU A 285 0.39 3.15 12.63
N GLY A 286 0.75 4.32 12.10
CA GLY A 286 0.76 5.59 12.80
C GLY A 286 1.91 5.68 13.81
N GLY A 287 1.59 6.01 15.06
CA GLY A 287 2.57 6.21 16.11
C GLY A 287 2.27 7.42 16.97
N THR A 288 3.27 7.82 17.76
CA THR A 288 3.14 8.90 18.75
C THR A 288 2.73 10.25 18.15
N HIS A 289 3.19 10.59 16.95
CA HIS A 289 2.81 11.78 16.19
C HIS A 289 1.33 11.78 15.80
N ILE A 290 0.80 10.66 15.27
CA ILE A 290 -0.62 10.52 14.93
C ILE A 290 -1.50 10.57 16.19
N VAL A 291 -1.05 9.98 17.30
CA VAL A 291 -1.74 10.08 18.58
C VAL A 291 -1.79 11.53 19.08
N GLY A 292 -0.69 12.28 18.95
CA GLY A 292 -0.64 13.71 19.27
C GLY A 292 -1.63 14.53 18.44
N PHE A 293 -1.63 14.32 17.13
CA PHE A 293 -2.57 14.96 16.20
C PHE A 293 -4.04 14.68 16.56
N ARG A 294 -4.39 13.40 16.79
CA ARG A 294 -5.78 13.00 17.14
C ARG A 294 -6.25 13.62 18.46
N ASN A 295 -5.37 13.71 19.46
CA ASN A 295 -5.69 14.34 20.74
C ASN A 295 -5.92 15.84 20.58
N ALA A 296 -5.00 16.54 19.88
CA ALA A 296 -5.12 17.97 19.60
C ALA A 296 -6.42 18.33 18.89
N LEU A 297 -6.80 17.58 17.85
CA LEU A 297 -8.08 17.80 17.16
C LEU A 297 -9.26 17.64 18.12
N THR A 298 -9.33 16.51 18.81
CA THR A 298 -10.48 16.17 19.66
C THR A 298 -10.65 17.21 20.76
N LYS A 299 -9.55 17.63 21.39
CA LYS A 299 -9.55 18.63 22.45
C LYS A 299 -9.97 20.01 21.91
N THR A 300 -9.26 20.50 20.90
CA THR A 300 -9.42 21.88 20.40
C THR A 300 -10.82 22.13 19.84
N PHE A 301 -11.36 21.19 19.05
CA PHE A 301 -12.71 21.34 18.51
C PHE A 301 -13.79 21.31 19.59
N ASN A 302 -13.66 20.46 20.62
CA ASN A 302 -14.62 20.44 21.72
C ASN A 302 -14.55 21.73 22.56
N GLU A 303 -13.33 22.21 22.88
CA GLU A 303 -13.14 23.46 23.61
C GLU A 303 -13.74 24.66 22.84
N TYR A 304 -13.45 24.76 21.54
CA TYR A 304 -14.03 25.79 20.67
C TYR A 304 -15.55 25.69 20.57
N ALA A 305 -16.10 24.48 20.38
CA ALA A 305 -17.54 24.26 20.25
C ALA A 305 -18.30 24.64 21.52
N ARG A 306 -17.71 24.41 22.71
CA ARG A 306 -18.27 24.82 24.01
C ARG A 306 -18.21 26.33 24.19
N ALA A 307 -17.04 26.93 23.98
CA ALA A 307 -16.84 28.37 24.15
C ALA A 307 -17.79 29.19 23.27
N ASN A 308 -18.02 28.72 22.04
CA ASN A 308 -18.89 29.37 21.06
C ASN A 308 -20.34 28.89 21.07
N LYS A 309 -20.75 28.07 22.05
CA LYS A 309 -22.12 27.55 22.22
C LYS A 309 -22.67 26.79 20.99
N LEU A 310 -21.77 26.21 20.19
CA LEU A 310 -22.12 25.31 19.08
C LEU A 310 -22.52 23.92 19.60
N LEU A 311 -22.00 23.54 20.77
CA LEU A 311 -22.38 22.35 21.52
C LEU A 311 -23.01 22.75 22.86
N LYS A 312 -24.24 22.31 23.14
CA LYS A 312 -24.95 22.69 24.37
C LYS A 312 -24.38 21.97 25.58
N ASP A 313 -24.33 22.62 26.75
CA ASP A 313 -23.81 22.05 28.01
C ASP A 313 -24.41 20.68 28.39
N SER A 314 -25.65 20.41 27.98
CA SER A 314 -26.33 19.13 28.21
C SER A 314 -25.93 18.00 27.24
N GLU A 315 -25.36 18.33 26.08
CA GLU A 315 -24.96 17.36 25.06
C GLU A 315 -23.58 16.79 25.38
N PRO A 316 -23.31 15.50 25.10
CA PRO A 316 -22.00 14.90 25.29
C PRO A 316 -20.96 15.52 24.34
N ASN A 317 -19.69 15.50 24.73
CA ASN A 317 -18.60 15.91 23.86
C ASN A 317 -18.55 15.05 22.57
N LEU A 318 -18.11 15.67 21.48
CA LEU A 318 -17.83 14.99 20.23
C LEU A 318 -16.65 14.04 20.43
N THR A 319 -16.75 12.81 19.93
CA THR A 319 -15.58 11.91 19.93
C THR A 319 -14.62 12.30 18.82
N GLY A 320 -13.39 11.80 18.88
CA GLY A 320 -12.41 12.06 17.83
C GLY A 320 -12.85 11.51 16.47
N GLU A 321 -13.57 10.39 16.43
CA GLU A 321 -14.15 9.84 15.19
C GLU A 321 -15.22 10.76 14.60
N ASP A 322 -16.09 11.33 15.43
CA ASP A 322 -17.13 12.27 14.99
C ASP A 322 -16.50 13.50 14.31
N ILE A 323 -15.35 13.95 14.80
CA ILE A 323 -14.60 15.08 14.24
C ILE A 323 -13.90 14.71 12.95
N ARG A 324 -13.26 13.53 12.88
CA ARG A 324 -12.44 13.12 11.73
C ARG A 324 -13.24 12.49 10.59
N GLU A 325 -14.55 12.29 10.74
CA GLU A 325 -15.42 11.80 9.66
C GLU A 325 -15.30 12.69 8.42
N GLY A 326 -14.93 12.10 7.27
CA GLY A 326 -14.73 12.83 6.03
C GLY A 326 -13.52 13.77 6.03
N MET A 327 -12.58 13.62 6.96
CA MET A 327 -11.34 14.39 6.98
C MET A 327 -10.29 13.71 6.11
N THR A 328 -9.54 14.51 5.35
CA THR A 328 -8.27 14.09 4.74
C THR A 328 -7.14 14.90 5.35
N ALA A 329 -6.13 14.23 5.90
CA ALA A 329 -5.05 14.85 6.65
C ALA A 329 -3.69 14.21 6.34
N ILE A 330 -2.67 15.06 6.23
CA ILE A 330 -1.26 14.68 6.15
C ILE A 330 -0.57 15.20 7.40
N VAL A 331 0.05 14.30 8.17
CA VAL A 331 0.82 14.62 9.38
C VAL A 331 2.28 14.26 9.10
N SER A 332 3.09 15.26 8.73
CA SER A 332 4.51 15.10 8.44
C SER A 332 5.34 15.68 9.57
N ILE A 333 6.24 14.88 10.14
CA ILE A 333 7.21 15.38 11.12
C ILE A 333 8.64 15.14 10.64
N LYS A 334 9.55 15.98 11.10
CA LYS A 334 10.99 15.79 10.95
C LYS A 334 11.66 15.78 12.32
N ILE A 335 12.41 14.72 12.59
CA ILE A 335 13.10 14.47 13.87
C ILE A 335 14.49 13.89 13.59
N GLU A 336 15.47 14.26 14.42
CA GLU A 336 16.87 13.86 14.23
C GLU A 336 17.08 12.35 14.46
N GLU A 337 16.56 11.82 15.57
CA GLU A 337 16.70 10.40 15.96
C GLU A 337 15.33 9.70 16.07
N PRO A 338 14.70 9.33 14.94
CA PRO A 338 13.45 8.58 14.97
C PRO A 338 13.67 7.14 15.45
N GLN A 339 12.80 6.70 16.35
CA GLN A 339 12.74 5.38 16.95
C GLN A 339 11.43 4.72 16.52
N PHE A 340 11.53 3.58 15.84
CA PHE A 340 10.37 2.81 15.38
C PHE A 340 10.22 1.52 16.20
N GLU A 341 8.98 1.05 16.38
CA GLU A 341 8.68 -0.20 17.12
C GLU A 341 9.18 -1.47 16.38
N GLY A 342 9.77 -1.33 15.18
CA GLY A 342 10.38 -2.41 14.40
C GLY A 342 11.14 -1.93 13.16
N GLN A 343 11.85 -2.85 12.49
CA GLN A 343 12.70 -2.57 11.33
C GLN A 343 11.93 -2.01 10.12
N THR A 344 10.68 -2.43 9.94
CA THR A 344 9.80 -2.02 8.85
C THR A 344 9.34 -0.56 8.95
N LYS A 345 9.76 0.17 9.99
CA LYS A 345 9.48 1.61 10.23
C LYS A 345 7.98 1.97 10.19
N GLN A 346 7.10 1.02 10.52
CA GLN A 346 5.65 1.19 10.38
C GLN A 346 5.05 2.12 11.43
N LYS A 347 5.63 2.15 12.64
CA LYS A 347 5.08 2.85 13.80
C LYS A 347 6.14 3.61 14.59
N LEU A 348 5.91 4.91 14.79
CA LEU A 348 6.81 5.79 15.55
C LEU A 348 6.64 5.63 17.07
N GLY A 349 7.75 5.53 17.79
CA GLY A 349 7.83 5.39 19.25
C GLY A 349 8.32 6.61 20.03
N ASN A 350 8.86 7.65 19.38
CA ASN A 350 9.37 8.86 20.07
C ASN A 350 8.29 9.58 20.88
N SER A 351 8.45 9.68 22.19
CA SER A 351 7.45 10.28 23.08
C SER A 351 7.29 11.80 22.90
N GLU A 352 8.39 12.48 22.59
CA GLU A 352 8.51 13.91 22.32
C GLU A 352 7.70 14.34 21.10
N ALA A 353 7.62 13.48 20.07
CA ALA A 353 6.82 13.74 18.87
C ALA A 353 5.33 13.91 19.20
N ARG A 354 4.80 13.17 20.19
CA ARG A 354 3.41 13.32 20.63
C ARG A 354 3.16 14.72 21.19
N GLY A 355 4.02 15.18 22.09
CA GLY A 355 3.88 16.47 22.76
C GLY A 355 4.08 17.65 21.80
N ALA A 356 5.05 17.55 20.90
CA ALA A 356 5.31 18.56 19.88
C ALA A 356 4.12 18.73 18.93
N VAL A 357 3.62 17.62 18.36
CA VAL A 357 2.46 17.65 17.44
C VAL A 357 1.21 18.15 18.16
N ASP A 358 0.92 17.64 19.36
CA ASP A 358 -0.28 18.03 20.11
C ASP A 358 -0.31 19.55 20.35
N ASN A 359 0.81 20.12 20.79
CA ASN A 359 0.90 21.53 21.09
C ASN A 359 0.83 22.44 19.85
N ILE A 360 1.60 22.12 18.81
CA ILE A 360 1.66 22.93 17.58
C ILE A 360 0.29 22.93 16.91
N VAL A 361 -0.32 21.75 16.77
CA VAL A 361 -1.65 21.61 16.16
C VAL A 361 -2.70 22.32 16.99
N SER A 362 -2.76 22.12 18.32
CA SER A 362 -3.78 22.77 19.16
C SER A 362 -3.69 24.30 19.09
N THR A 363 -2.49 24.86 19.20
CA THR A 363 -2.28 26.32 19.21
C THR A 363 -2.68 26.95 17.89
N GLN A 364 -2.25 26.38 16.76
CA GLN A 364 -2.54 26.96 15.45
C GLN A 364 -3.97 26.69 15.00
N LEU A 365 -4.53 25.55 15.37
CA LEU A 365 -5.92 25.24 15.10
C LEU A 365 -6.84 26.19 15.87
N GLU A 366 -6.58 26.47 17.14
CA GLU A 366 -7.33 27.45 17.93
C GLU A 366 -7.34 28.81 17.23
N LEU A 367 -6.16 29.32 16.85
CA LEU A 367 -6.02 30.58 16.11
C LEU A 367 -6.80 30.55 14.78
N PHE A 368 -6.73 29.45 14.03
CA PHE A 368 -7.44 29.30 12.78
C PHE A 368 -8.96 29.33 12.97
N LEU A 369 -9.49 28.63 13.97
CA LEU A 369 -10.93 28.55 14.22
C LEU A 369 -11.50 29.91 14.66
N GLU A 370 -10.77 30.65 15.49
CA GLU A 370 -11.12 32.03 15.88
C GLU A 370 -11.13 32.99 14.68
N GLN A 371 -10.18 32.84 13.76
CA GLN A 371 -10.12 33.65 12.54
C GLN A 371 -11.16 33.23 11.49
N ASN A 372 -11.61 31.97 11.52
CA ASN A 372 -12.53 31.40 10.54
C ASN A 372 -13.79 30.76 11.17
N PRO A 373 -14.66 31.56 11.85
CA PRO A 373 -15.80 31.00 12.58
C PRO A 373 -16.80 30.24 11.71
N ALA A 374 -16.94 30.62 10.43
CA ALA A 374 -17.80 29.93 9.48
C ALA A 374 -17.32 28.49 9.21
N VAL A 375 -16.01 28.30 9.01
CA VAL A 375 -15.39 26.99 8.80
C VAL A 375 -15.54 26.14 10.05
N ALA A 376 -15.25 26.72 11.23
CA ALA A 376 -15.41 26.03 12.51
C ALA A 376 -16.84 25.53 12.73
N LYS A 377 -17.83 26.38 12.43
CA LYS A 377 -19.25 26.01 12.50
C LYS A 377 -19.60 24.85 11.57
N THR A 378 -19.16 24.90 10.30
CA THR A 378 -19.40 23.82 9.34
C THR A 378 -18.81 22.49 9.80
N ILE A 379 -17.60 22.49 10.36
CA ILE A 379 -16.97 21.27 10.88
C ILE A 379 -17.78 20.72 12.06
N VAL A 380 -18.09 21.55 13.05
CA VAL A 380 -18.86 21.11 14.24
C VAL A 380 -20.26 20.60 13.86
N GLU A 381 -20.94 21.24 12.92
CA GLU A 381 -22.24 20.78 12.42
C GLU A 381 -22.15 19.40 11.74
N LYS A 382 -21.11 19.16 10.92
CA LYS A 382 -20.86 17.83 10.35
C LYS A 382 -20.59 16.80 11.46
N SER A 383 -19.76 17.14 12.44
CA SER A 383 -19.44 16.22 13.53
C SER A 383 -20.67 15.87 14.38
N LEU A 384 -21.58 16.82 14.60
CA LEU A 384 -22.87 16.54 15.27
C LEU A 384 -23.75 15.58 14.46
N LEU A 385 -23.75 15.70 13.13
CA LEU A 385 -24.47 14.76 12.26
C LEU A 385 -23.84 13.36 12.32
N SER A 386 -22.51 13.27 12.30
CA SER A 386 -21.77 12.01 12.48
C SER A 386 -22.10 11.35 13.82
N GLN A 387 -22.03 12.11 14.91
CA GLN A 387 -22.37 11.64 16.26
C GLN A 387 -23.78 11.05 16.32
N ARG A 388 -24.78 11.76 15.77
CA ARG A 388 -26.18 11.28 15.72
C ARG A 388 -26.32 10.01 14.87
N ALA A 389 -25.62 9.92 13.74
CA ALA A 389 -25.63 8.75 12.89
C ALA A 389 -24.99 7.54 13.60
N ARG A 390 -23.87 7.73 14.29
CA ARG A 390 -23.19 6.70 15.07
C ARG A 390 -24.04 6.21 16.24
N GLU A 391 -24.70 7.11 16.96
CA GLU A 391 -25.65 6.72 18.01
C GLU A 391 -26.84 5.92 17.46
N ALA A 392 -27.38 6.32 16.31
CA ALA A 392 -28.45 5.59 15.63
C ALA A 392 -27.99 4.19 15.19
N ALA A 393 -26.78 4.08 14.62
CA ALA A 393 -26.17 2.80 14.24
C ALA A 393 -25.95 1.90 15.47
N ARG A 394 -25.43 2.45 16.58
CA ARG A 394 -25.25 1.71 17.84
C ARG A 394 -26.58 1.20 18.38
N LYS A 395 -27.63 2.03 18.40
CA LYS A 395 -28.98 1.62 18.83
C LYS A 395 -29.54 0.50 17.94
N ALA A 396 -29.40 0.62 16.61
CA ALA A 396 -29.82 -0.41 15.66
C ALA A 396 -29.06 -1.73 15.86
N ARG A 397 -27.76 -1.66 16.13
CA ARG A 397 -26.90 -2.80 16.44
C ARG A 397 -27.32 -3.47 17.75
N ASP A 398 -27.50 -2.72 18.83
CA ASP A 398 -27.89 -3.24 20.14
C ASP A 398 -29.28 -3.91 20.11
N LEU A 399 -30.23 -3.34 19.37
CA LEU A 399 -31.53 -3.96 19.09
C LEU A 399 -31.39 -5.30 18.35
N THR A 400 -30.47 -5.39 17.39
CA THR A 400 -30.21 -6.62 16.63
C THR A 400 -29.53 -7.68 17.50
N ARG A 401 -28.54 -7.28 18.32
CA ARG A 401 -27.83 -8.18 19.25
C ARG A 401 -28.72 -8.71 20.37
N ARG A 402 -29.67 -7.91 20.86
CA ARG A 402 -30.69 -8.37 21.83
C ARG A 402 -31.65 -9.39 21.21
N LYS A 403 -32.01 -9.24 19.94
CA LYS A 403 -32.79 -10.26 19.21
C LYS A 403 -31.97 -11.55 19.03
N SER A 404 -30.70 -11.47 18.65
CA SER A 404 -29.84 -12.65 18.46
C SER A 404 -29.47 -13.37 19.77
N ALA A 405 -29.41 -12.66 20.90
CA ALA A 405 -29.15 -13.29 22.21
C ALA A 405 -30.29 -14.22 22.66
N LEU A 406 -31.52 -13.99 22.19
CA LEU A 406 -32.68 -14.85 22.44
C LEU A 406 -32.77 -16.02 21.43
N ASP A 407 -32.23 -15.87 20.22
CA ASP A 407 -32.30 -16.86 19.13
C ASP A 407 -31.01 -17.71 18.95
N GLY A 408 -30.01 -17.54 19.81
CA GLY A 408 -28.65 -18.06 19.56
C GLY A 408 -27.97 -17.30 18.41
N MET A 409 -26.65 -17.43 18.24
CA MET A 409 -25.95 -16.90 17.06
C MET A 409 -26.43 -17.65 15.80
N SER A 410 -27.60 -17.29 15.29
CA SER A 410 -28.13 -17.85 14.07
C SER A 410 -27.29 -17.35 12.90
N LEU A 411 -26.63 -18.29 12.24
CA LEU A 411 -25.94 -18.03 11.00
C LEU A 411 -26.94 -17.50 9.96
N PRO A 412 -26.49 -16.72 8.96
CA PRO A 412 -27.38 -16.22 7.93
C PRO A 412 -28.15 -17.38 7.30
N GLY A 413 -29.48 -17.29 7.18
CA GLY A 413 -30.29 -18.41 6.68
C GLY A 413 -29.95 -18.88 5.25
N LYS A 414 -29.24 -18.06 4.49
CA LYS A 414 -28.72 -18.37 3.16
C LYS A 414 -27.32 -19.00 3.15
N LEU A 415 -26.59 -18.95 4.27
CA LEU A 415 -25.27 -19.55 4.40
C LEU A 415 -25.41 -21.08 4.44
N ALA A 416 -24.78 -21.76 3.48
CA ALA A 416 -24.52 -23.17 3.61
C ALA A 416 -23.18 -23.33 4.33
N ASP A 417 -23.18 -23.66 5.62
CA ASP A 417 -21.94 -23.77 6.40
C ASP A 417 -21.17 -25.07 6.10
N CYS A 418 -19.90 -25.13 6.53
CA CYS A 418 -19.07 -26.34 6.56
C CYS A 418 -19.16 -27.06 7.92
N THR A 419 -18.78 -28.33 7.96
CA THR A 419 -18.87 -29.13 9.20
C THR A 419 -17.64 -29.02 10.09
N ASP A 420 -16.46 -28.78 9.52
CA ASP A 420 -15.24 -28.51 10.29
C ASP A 420 -15.39 -27.19 11.08
N LYS A 421 -14.72 -27.13 12.23
CA LYS A 421 -14.73 -26.01 13.17
C LYS A 421 -13.36 -25.37 13.33
N ASP A 422 -12.30 -25.98 12.80
CA ASP A 422 -10.98 -25.32 12.74
C ASP A 422 -10.98 -24.31 11.59
N PRO A 423 -10.91 -23.00 11.87
CA PRO A 423 -10.92 -21.98 10.82
C PRO A 423 -9.82 -22.19 9.77
N LYS A 424 -8.67 -22.75 10.14
CA LYS A 424 -7.53 -22.99 9.24
C LYS A 424 -7.83 -23.94 8.09
N ASN A 425 -8.76 -24.87 8.32
CA ASN A 425 -9.19 -25.82 7.29
C ASN A 425 -10.40 -25.29 6.51
N CYS A 426 -11.04 -24.24 7.01
CA CYS A 426 -12.32 -23.78 6.52
C CYS A 426 -12.16 -22.62 5.54
N GLU A 427 -12.96 -22.66 4.48
CA GLU A 427 -13.03 -21.60 3.49
C GLU A 427 -14.47 -21.24 3.17
N ILE A 428 -14.72 -19.99 2.79
CA ILE A 428 -16.02 -19.49 2.40
C ILE A 428 -15.98 -18.94 0.98
N PHE A 429 -16.89 -19.42 0.13
CA PHE A 429 -17.12 -18.90 -1.20
C PHE A 429 -18.28 -17.91 -1.20
N LEU A 430 -18.00 -16.70 -1.66
CA LEU A 430 -18.97 -15.63 -1.86
C LEU A 430 -19.38 -15.66 -3.33
N VAL A 431 -20.62 -16.06 -3.60
CA VAL A 431 -21.05 -16.43 -4.97
C VAL A 431 -22.15 -15.52 -5.46
N GLU A 432 -22.09 -15.13 -6.73
CA GLU A 432 -23.12 -14.31 -7.38
C GLU A 432 -24.43 -15.09 -7.61
N GLY A 433 -25.47 -14.73 -6.88
CA GLY A 433 -26.82 -15.24 -7.07
C GLY A 433 -27.08 -16.64 -6.49
N ASP A 434 -28.36 -16.97 -6.36
CA ASP A 434 -28.81 -18.26 -5.85
C ASP A 434 -28.51 -19.41 -6.83
N SER A 435 -28.39 -19.12 -8.14
CA SER A 435 -28.12 -20.12 -9.18
C SER A 435 -26.71 -20.70 -9.06
N ALA A 436 -25.68 -19.86 -9.16
CA ALA A 436 -24.30 -20.28 -8.96
C ALA A 436 -24.08 -20.78 -7.52
N GLY A 437 -24.78 -20.19 -6.53
CA GLY A 437 -24.82 -20.70 -5.16
C GLY A 437 -25.33 -22.14 -5.04
N GLY A 438 -26.31 -22.54 -5.86
CA GLY A 438 -26.84 -23.91 -5.92
C GLY A 438 -25.83 -24.92 -6.50
N SER A 439 -25.18 -24.56 -7.60
CA SER A 439 -24.11 -25.36 -8.22
C SER A 439 -22.93 -25.51 -7.26
N ALA A 440 -22.45 -24.41 -6.69
CA ALA A 440 -21.35 -24.41 -5.72
C ALA A 440 -21.69 -25.22 -4.45
N LYS A 441 -22.92 -25.12 -3.93
CA LYS A 441 -23.38 -25.94 -2.80
C LYS A 441 -23.37 -27.44 -3.09
N SER A 442 -23.60 -27.81 -4.34
CA SER A 442 -23.61 -29.21 -4.79
C SER A 442 -22.21 -29.74 -5.05
N ALA A 443 -21.33 -28.90 -5.59
CA ALA A 443 -19.94 -29.22 -5.93
C ALA A 443 -19.01 -29.33 -4.71
N ARG A 444 -19.26 -28.51 -3.69
CA ARG A 444 -18.31 -28.29 -2.59
C ARG A 444 -17.96 -29.54 -1.76
N SER A 445 -16.80 -29.47 -1.13
CA SER A 445 -16.49 -30.28 0.06
C SER A 445 -17.26 -29.75 1.27
N ARG A 446 -18.30 -30.47 1.69
CA ARG A 446 -19.11 -30.08 2.88
C ARG A 446 -18.29 -30.03 4.18
N ALA A 447 -17.15 -30.71 4.21
CA ALA A 447 -16.25 -30.73 5.35
C ALA A 447 -15.65 -29.35 5.60
N THR A 448 -15.10 -28.72 4.56
CA THR A 448 -14.21 -27.56 4.66
C THR A 448 -14.75 -26.31 3.98
N GLN A 449 -15.73 -26.40 3.08
CA GLN A 449 -16.17 -25.29 2.24
C GLN A 449 -17.58 -24.81 2.60
N ALA A 450 -17.71 -23.55 2.98
CA ALA A 450 -18.96 -22.83 3.16
C ALA A 450 -19.33 -22.02 1.90
N ILE A 451 -20.62 -21.88 1.62
CA ILE A 451 -21.12 -21.11 0.46
C ILE A 451 -22.07 -20.03 0.97
N LEU A 452 -21.81 -18.78 0.62
CA LEU A 452 -22.68 -17.64 0.89
C LEU A 452 -23.12 -17.00 -0.44
N PRO A 453 -24.33 -17.32 -0.93
CA PRO A 453 -24.89 -16.68 -2.10
C PRO A 453 -25.21 -15.20 -1.80
N LEU A 454 -24.85 -14.32 -2.73
CA LEU A 454 -25.14 -12.89 -2.66
C LEU A 454 -26.20 -12.52 -3.70
N ARG A 455 -27.19 -11.70 -3.33
CA ARG A 455 -28.29 -11.33 -4.22
C ARG A 455 -28.13 -9.92 -4.75
N GLY A 456 -28.02 -9.82 -6.07
CA GLY A 456 -27.87 -8.55 -6.77
C GLY A 456 -26.54 -7.87 -6.46
N LYS A 457 -26.39 -6.63 -6.94
CA LYS A 457 -25.19 -5.82 -6.73
C LYS A 457 -25.11 -5.38 -5.27
N ILE A 458 -23.92 -5.56 -4.68
CA ILE A 458 -23.66 -5.15 -3.31
C ILE A 458 -23.77 -3.62 -3.20
N LEU A 459 -24.21 -3.14 -2.04
CA LEU A 459 -24.24 -1.70 -1.76
C LEU A 459 -22.82 -1.13 -1.89
N ASN A 460 -22.64 -0.11 -2.73
CA ASN A 460 -21.40 0.65 -2.76
C ASN A 460 -21.22 1.38 -1.43
N VAL A 461 -20.29 0.87 -0.62
CA VAL A 461 -20.05 1.38 0.73
C VAL A 461 -19.27 2.69 0.77
N GLU A 462 -18.60 3.06 -0.33
CA GLU A 462 -17.87 4.32 -0.44
C GLU A 462 -18.82 5.53 -0.35
N LYS A 463 -20.05 5.35 -0.86
CA LYS A 463 -21.10 6.38 -0.93
C LYS A 463 -22.13 6.28 0.20
N ALA A 464 -22.00 5.27 1.05
CA ALA A 464 -23.03 4.94 2.02
C ALA A 464 -22.61 5.33 3.43
N ARG A 465 -23.58 5.81 4.21
CA ARG A 465 -23.41 6.04 5.65
C ARG A 465 -23.38 4.72 6.40
N LEU A 466 -22.72 4.73 7.57
CA LEU A 466 -22.61 3.56 8.44
C LEU A 466 -23.98 2.92 8.74
N ASP A 467 -25.01 3.70 9.09
CA ASP A 467 -26.34 3.18 9.40
C ASP A 467 -26.98 2.42 8.22
N LYS A 468 -26.81 2.90 6.98
CA LYS A 468 -27.27 2.21 5.77
C LYS A 468 -26.48 0.94 5.49
N ILE A 469 -25.16 0.97 5.71
CA ILE A 469 -24.27 -0.18 5.57
C ILE A 469 -24.69 -1.27 6.55
N TYR A 470 -24.86 -0.91 7.83
CA TYR A 470 -25.35 -1.81 8.86
C TYR A 470 -26.76 -2.29 8.62
N ALA A 471 -27.62 -1.57 7.91
CA ALA A 471 -28.97 -2.00 7.59
C ALA A 471 -29.02 -3.00 6.42
N ASN A 472 -28.01 -3.02 5.56
CA ASN A 472 -27.97 -3.87 4.36
C ASN A 472 -27.89 -5.36 4.71
N ALA A 473 -28.79 -6.17 4.14
CA ALA A 473 -28.91 -7.59 4.46
C ALA A 473 -27.71 -8.42 4.00
N GLU A 474 -27.12 -8.09 2.85
CA GLU A 474 -25.96 -8.80 2.29
C GLU A 474 -24.71 -8.55 3.13
N ILE A 475 -24.47 -7.29 3.52
CA ILE A 475 -23.37 -6.90 4.40
C ILE A 475 -23.53 -7.51 5.79
N LYS A 476 -24.73 -7.47 6.39
CA LYS A 476 -25.01 -8.18 7.66
C LYS A 476 -24.68 -9.67 7.56
N ALA A 477 -25.07 -10.31 6.45
CA ALA A 477 -24.82 -11.73 6.25
C ALA A 477 -23.32 -12.04 6.19
N MET A 478 -22.54 -11.22 5.48
CA MET A 478 -21.08 -11.36 5.42
C MET A 478 -20.42 -11.18 6.80
N ILE A 479 -20.73 -10.09 7.51
CA ILE A 479 -20.20 -9.82 8.87
C ILE A 479 -20.50 -11.00 9.81
N THR A 480 -21.74 -11.49 9.78
CA THR A 480 -22.17 -12.62 10.62
C THR A 480 -21.50 -13.92 10.21
N ALA A 481 -21.31 -14.16 8.90
CA ALA A 481 -20.63 -15.33 8.40
C ALA A 481 -19.15 -15.34 8.83
N PHE A 482 -18.42 -14.25 8.63
CA PHE A 482 -16.99 -14.18 8.99
C PHE A 482 -16.75 -14.28 10.49
N GLY A 483 -17.66 -13.73 11.30
CA GLY A 483 -17.60 -13.81 12.77
C GLY A 483 -16.65 -12.81 13.43
N THR A 484 -15.91 -12.03 12.64
CA THR A 484 -14.91 -11.07 13.12
C THR A 484 -15.51 -9.78 13.67
N GLY A 485 -16.77 -9.46 13.39
CA GLY A 485 -17.28 -8.10 13.62
C GLY A 485 -16.76 -7.13 12.54
N ILE A 486 -16.90 -5.83 12.79
CA ILE A 486 -16.58 -4.75 11.83
C ILE A 486 -16.17 -3.49 12.58
N HIS A 487 -15.26 -2.70 11.99
CA HIS A 487 -14.74 -1.45 12.57
C HIS A 487 -14.23 -1.65 14.02
N ASP A 488 -14.79 -0.95 15.02
CA ASP A 488 -14.29 -0.99 16.40
C ASP A 488 -14.46 -2.34 17.11
N ASP A 489 -15.44 -3.14 16.68
CA ASP A 489 -15.66 -4.49 17.21
C ASP A 489 -14.92 -5.56 16.40
N PHE A 490 -14.12 -5.16 15.41
CA PHE A 490 -13.39 -6.11 14.57
C PHE A 490 -12.33 -6.84 15.39
N ASP A 491 -12.37 -8.16 15.31
CA ASP A 491 -11.46 -9.07 15.98
C ASP A 491 -11.15 -10.24 15.06
N ILE A 492 -9.94 -10.19 14.47
CA ILE A 492 -9.46 -11.22 13.54
C ILE A 492 -9.38 -12.61 14.19
N THR A 493 -9.21 -12.70 15.52
CA THR A 493 -9.09 -13.98 16.22
C THR A 493 -10.39 -14.79 16.21
N LYS A 494 -11.51 -14.13 15.90
CA LYS A 494 -12.84 -14.75 15.76
C LYS A 494 -13.15 -15.15 14.32
N LEU A 495 -12.20 -15.01 13.39
CA LEU A 495 -12.38 -15.40 12.00
C LEU A 495 -12.75 -16.88 11.90
N ARG A 496 -13.85 -17.16 11.19
CA ARG A 496 -14.40 -18.51 11.05
C ARG A 496 -13.84 -19.28 9.85
N TYR A 497 -13.27 -18.58 8.86
CA TYR A 497 -12.78 -19.15 7.62
C TYR A 497 -11.43 -18.52 7.27
N ASP A 498 -10.38 -19.32 7.17
CA ASP A 498 -9.03 -18.86 6.83
C ASP A 498 -8.95 -18.32 5.39
N LYS A 499 -9.82 -18.79 4.50
CA LYS A 499 -9.91 -18.27 3.12
C LYS A 499 -11.30 -17.75 2.83
N ILE A 500 -11.37 -16.50 2.44
CA ILE A 500 -12.55 -15.82 1.90
C ILE A 500 -12.33 -15.70 0.39
N ILE A 501 -13.08 -16.49 -0.37
CA ILE A 501 -12.91 -16.62 -1.81
C ILE A 501 -14.11 -15.94 -2.49
N ILE A 502 -13.85 -14.88 -3.24
CA ILE A 502 -14.83 -14.22 -4.08
C ILE A 502 -14.90 -14.99 -5.39
N MET A 503 -16.08 -15.51 -5.72
CA MET A 503 -16.30 -16.34 -6.90
C MET A 503 -17.48 -15.78 -7.71
N THR A 504 -17.14 -14.90 -8.64
CA THR A 504 -18.04 -14.17 -9.54
C THR A 504 -17.90 -14.65 -10.98
N ASP A 505 -18.86 -14.29 -11.82
CA ASP A 505 -18.82 -14.63 -13.25
C ASP A 505 -17.70 -13.86 -13.98
N ALA A 506 -17.13 -14.47 -15.02
CA ALA A 506 -16.04 -13.87 -15.80
C ALA A 506 -16.54 -12.84 -16.84
N ASP A 507 -17.43 -11.95 -16.40
CA ASP A 507 -18.07 -10.91 -17.20
C ASP A 507 -17.97 -9.52 -16.54
N VAL A 508 -18.61 -8.53 -17.15
CA VAL A 508 -18.60 -7.14 -16.67
C VAL A 508 -19.33 -6.96 -15.34
N ASP A 509 -20.35 -7.78 -15.06
CA ASP A 509 -21.14 -7.69 -13.83
C ASP A 509 -20.40 -8.35 -12.65
N GLY A 510 -19.73 -9.49 -12.90
CA GLY A 510 -18.86 -10.14 -11.93
C GLY A 510 -17.68 -9.26 -11.54
N ALA A 511 -17.00 -8.64 -12.51
CA ALA A 511 -15.92 -7.67 -12.24
C ALA A 511 -16.40 -6.46 -11.40
N HIS A 512 -17.65 -6.02 -11.60
CA HIS A 512 -18.24 -4.96 -10.80
C HIS A 512 -18.52 -5.43 -9.37
N ILE A 513 -19.00 -6.66 -9.17
CA ILE A 513 -19.21 -7.24 -7.83
C ILE A 513 -17.88 -7.40 -7.11
N ASP A 514 -16.85 -7.92 -7.78
CA ASP A 514 -15.49 -8.00 -7.23
C ASP A 514 -15.03 -6.64 -6.72
N THR A 515 -15.20 -5.59 -7.53
CA THR A 515 -14.83 -4.22 -7.16
C THR A 515 -15.59 -3.74 -5.92
N LEU A 516 -16.91 -3.98 -5.83
CA LEU A 516 -17.72 -3.62 -4.67
C LEU A 516 -17.30 -4.38 -3.40
N MET A 517 -16.97 -5.66 -3.53
CA MET A 517 -16.53 -6.50 -2.43
C MET A 517 -15.15 -6.12 -1.91
N LEU A 518 -14.20 -5.90 -2.83
CA LEU A 518 -12.87 -5.42 -2.48
C LEU A 518 -12.96 -4.06 -1.79
N THR A 519 -13.83 -3.16 -2.26
CA THR A 519 -14.10 -1.88 -1.60
C THR A 519 -14.61 -2.10 -0.17
N PHE A 520 -15.59 -3.00 0.02
CA PHE A 520 -16.10 -3.31 1.35
C PHE A 520 -15.04 -3.88 2.30
N LEU A 521 -14.30 -4.89 1.87
CA LEU A 521 -13.26 -5.52 2.67
C LEU A 521 -12.14 -4.53 3.00
N TYR A 522 -11.69 -3.74 2.03
CA TYR A 522 -10.65 -2.74 2.23
C TYR A 522 -11.06 -1.66 3.24
N ARG A 523 -12.29 -1.12 3.13
CA ARG A 523 -12.76 -0.03 3.99
C ARG A 523 -13.11 -0.47 5.41
N PHE A 524 -13.61 -1.70 5.58
CA PHE A 524 -14.24 -2.11 6.84
C PHE A 524 -13.54 -3.28 7.54
N MET A 525 -12.73 -4.06 6.81
CA MET A 525 -12.02 -5.23 7.32
C MET A 525 -10.61 -5.38 6.69
N PRO A 526 -9.79 -4.31 6.67
CA PRO A 526 -8.51 -4.32 5.96
C PRO A 526 -7.57 -5.42 6.44
N GLU A 527 -7.64 -5.79 7.73
CA GLU A 527 -6.85 -6.86 8.33
C GLU A 527 -7.05 -8.23 7.65
N LEU A 528 -8.24 -8.51 7.09
CA LEU A 528 -8.47 -9.74 6.32
C LEU A 528 -7.59 -9.79 5.07
N ILE A 529 -7.37 -8.64 4.42
CA ILE A 529 -6.52 -8.54 3.24
C ILE A 529 -5.05 -8.58 3.66
N LYS A 530 -4.67 -7.82 4.70
CA LYS A 530 -3.28 -7.76 5.19
C LYS A 530 -2.74 -9.11 5.60
N GLN A 531 -3.56 -9.91 6.30
CA GLN A 531 -3.17 -11.24 6.75
C GLN A 531 -3.34 -12.32 5.66
N GLY A 532 -3.76 -11.92 4.45
CA GLY A 532 -3.78 -12.81 3.28
C GLY A 532 -4.95 -13.79 3.26
N HIS A 533 -6.09 -13.42 3.85
CA HIS A 533 -7.29 -14.27 3.90
C HIS A 533 -8.23 -14.06 2.70
N VAL A 534 -8.03 -13.04 1.87
CA VAL A 534 -8.93 -12.68 0.76
C VAL A 534 -8.37 -13.12 -0.58
N TYR A 535 -9.20 -13.82 -1.36
CA TYR A 535 -8.85 -14.40 -2.65
C TYR A 535 -9.95 -14.13 -3.68
N LEU A 536 -9.57 -14.00 -4.95
CA LEU A 536 -10.47 -14.10 -6.09
C LEU A 536 -10.29 -15.48 -6.74
N ALA A 537 -11.41 -16.17 -6.98
CA ALA A 537 -11.41 -17.39 -7.77
C ALA A 537 -11.18 -17.04 -9.25
N GLN A 538 -10.41 -17.87 -9.95
CA GLN A 538 -10.20 -17.71 -11.39
C GLN A 538 -10.81 -18.91 -12.11
N PRO A 539 -12.09 -18.85 -12.53
CA PRO A 539 -12.69 -19.91 -13.34
C PRO A 539 -12.06 -19.93 -14.75
N PRO A 540 -12.09 -21.08 -15.45
CA PRO A 540 -11.55 -21.19 -16.80
C PRO A 540 -12.43 -20.42 -17.80
N LEU A 541 -11.79 -19.75 -18.76
CA LEU A 541 -12.48 -19.07 -19.86
C LEU A 541 -12.90 -20.03 -20.96
N PHE A 542 -12.12 -21.09 -21.19
CA PHE A 542 -12.37 -22.04 -22.27
C PHE A 542 -12.31 -23.48 -21.79
N LYS A 543 -13.17 -24.31 -22.39
CA LYS A 543 -13.12 -25.77 -22.36
C LYS A 543 -12.83 -26.26 -23.77
N ILE A 544 -11.76 -27.02 -23.92
CA ILE A 544 -11.32 -27.60 -25.19
C ILE A 544 -11.51 -29.11 -25.10
N GLU A 545 -12.27 -29.70 -26.01
CA GLU A 545 -12.48 -31.15 -26.07
C GLU A 545 -11.98 -31.72 -27.39
N LYS A 546 -11.14 -32.77 -27.28
CA LYS A 546 -10.62 -33.54 -28.41
C LYS A 546 -10.54 -35.02 -28.05
N ASN A 547 -11.12 -35.90 -28.87
CA ASN A 547 -11.06 -37.35 -28.67
C ASN A 547 -11.48 -37.80 -27.24
N LYS A 548 -12.54 -37.20 -26.68
CA LYS A 548 -13.04 -37.42 -25.31
C LYS A 548 -12.11 -36.98 -24.17
N LYS A 549 -10.98 -36.32 -24.47
CA LYS A 549 -10.16 -35.63 -23.47
C LYS A 549 -10.58 -34.17 -23.41
N VAL A 550 -10.56 -33.62 -22.20
CA VAL A 550 -10.95 -32.24 -21.90
C VAL A 550 -9.75 -31.50 -21.33
N TRP A 551 -9.54 -30.27 -21.80
CA TRP A 551 -8.58 -29.32 -21.27
C TRP A 551 -9.29 -28.01 -20.96
N TYR A 552 -8.80 -27.30 -19.95
CA TYR A 552 -9.30 -25.98 -19.56
C TYR A 552 -8.23 -24.93 -19.78
N ALA A 553 -8.62 -23.76 -20.28
CA ALA A 553 -7.74 -22.61 -20.45
C ALA A 553 -8.32 -21.39 -19.73
N TYR A 554 -7.45 -20.62 -19.08
CA TYR A 554 -7.79 -19.45 -18.27
C TYR A 554 -7.55 -18.12 -18.99
N ASP A 555 -6.86 -18.14 -20.13
CA ASP A 555 -6.63 -17.01 -21.03
C ASP A 555 -6.46 -17.51 -22.48
N ASP A 556 -6.41 -16.55 -23.42
CA ASP A 556 -6.27 -16.83 -24.85
C ASP A 556 -4.90 -17.45 -25.21
N ASP A 557 -3.85 -17.10 -24.47
CA ASP A 557 -2.49 -17.60 -24.73
C ASP A 557 -2.39 -19.08 -24.36
N GLN A 558 -2.91 -19.47 -23.19
CA GLN A 558 -2.99 -20.85 -22.75
C GLN A 558 -3.90 -21.66 -23.66
N MET A 559 -5.02 -21.09 -24.13
CA MET A 559 -5.86 -21.75 -25.14
C MET A 559 -5.04 -22.04 -26.40
N ASN A 560 -4.29 -21.06 -26.91
CA ASN A 560 -3.45 -21.24 -28.09
C ASN A 560 -2.33 -22.27 -27.88
N GLN A 561 -1.70 -22.28 -26.70
CA GLN A 561 -0.69 -23.28 -26.33
C GLN A 561 -1.29 -24.70 -26.36
N ILE A 562 -2.41 -24.91 -25.68
CA ILE A 562 -3.12 -26.20 -25.66
C ILE A 562 -3.48 -26.63 -27.10
N LEU A 563 -4.01 -25.71 -27.91
CA LEU A 563 -4.37 -25.98 -29.30
C LEU A 563 -3.16 -26.34 -30.18
N ASN A 564 -1.99 -25.76 -29.90
CA ASN A 564 -0.75 -26.09 -30.61
C ASN A 564 -0.23 -27.48 -30.20
N GLU A 565 -0.36 -27.88 -28.93
CA GLU A 565 0.04 -29.19 -28.43
C GLU A 565 -0.88 -30.32 -28.92
N ILE A 566 -2.19 -30.14 -28.81
CA ILE A 566 -3.16 -31.17 -29.20
C ILE A 566 -3.44 -31.16 -30.70
N GLY A 567 -3.04 -30.11 -31.42
CA GLY A 567 -3.26 -29.85 -32.84
C GLY A 567 -4.60 -29.15 -33.14
N ARG A 568 -4.57 -28.09 -33.96
CA ARG A 568 -5.70 -27.19 -34.32
C ARG A 568 -6.78 -27.80 -35.24
N GLY A 569 -6.95 -29.12 -35.25
CA GLY A 569 -7.98 -29.82 -36.04
C GLY A 569 -9.40 -29.66 -35.49
N ASP A 570 -10.26 -30.66 -35.67
CA ASP A 570 -11.65 -30.68 -35.16
C ASP A 570 -11.70 -30.76 -33.62
N ASN A 571 -11.44 -29.63 -32.96
CA ASN A 571 -11.54 -29.47 -31.52
C ASN A 571 -12.87 -28.77 -31.20
N LYS A 572 -13.62 -29.27 -30.21
CA LYS A 572 -14.80 -28.56 -29.70
C LYS A 572 -14.34 -27.57 -28.64
N ILE A 573 -14.47 -26.28 -28.91
CA ILE A 573 -14.12 -25.21 -27.98
C ILE A 573 -15.41 -24.58 -27.47
N GLN A 574 -15.62 -24.64 -26.15
CA GLN A 574 -16.69 -23.94 -25.46
C GLN A 574 -16.06 -22.81 -24.65
N ARG A 575 -16.58 -21.59 -24.83
CA ARG A 575 -16.22 -20.45 -23.99
C ARG A 575 -17.27 -20.34 -22.89
N TYR A 576 -16.84 -20.29 -21.63
CA TYR A 576 -17.73 -20.05 -20.50
C TYR A 576 -18.02 -18.56 -20.40
N LYS A 577 -19.29 -18.20 -20.16
CA LYS A 577 -19.69 -16.81 -19.87
C LYS A 577 -20.00 -16.56 -18.40
N GLY A 578 -20.48 -17.58 -17.70
CA GLY A 578 -20.77 -17.51 -16.27
C GLY A 578 -20.65 -18.87 -15.59
N LEU A 579 -20.48 -18.85 -14.28
CA LEU A 579 -20.31 -20.03 -13.43
C LEU A 579 -21.52 -20.96 -13.49
N GLY A 580 -22.71 -20.43 -13.78
CA GLY A 580 -23.94 -21.20 -13.94
C GLY A 580 -23.98 -22.11 -15.16
N GLU A 581 -23.07 -21.94 -16.12
CA GLU A 581 -22.94 -22.82 -17.30
C GLU A 581 -22.15 -24.10 -17.00
N MET A 582 -21.46 -24.13 -15.86
CA MET A 582 -20.69 -25.29 -15.40
C MET A 582 -21.59 -26.20 -14.57
N ASP A 583 -21.51 -27.50 -14.82
CA ASP A 583 -22.07 -28.48 -13.89
C ASP A 583 -21.23 -28.55 -12.60
N ALA A 584 -21.76 -29.22 -11.58
CA ALA A 584 -21.12 -29.28 -10.27
C ALA A 584 -19.74 -29.97 -10.30
N GLU A 585 -19.54 -30.94 -11.20
CA GLU A 585 -18.27 -31.66 -11.33
C GLU A 585 -17.21 -30.75 -11.98
N GLN A 586 -17.57 -30.05 -13.05
CA GLN A 586 -16.71 -29.07 -13.72
C GLN A 586 -16.32 -27.93 -12.78
N LEU A 587 -17.28 -27.39 -12.00
CA LEU A 587 -17.01 -26.32 -11.07
C LEU A 587 -16.05 -26.78 -9.95
N TRP A 588 -16.22 -28.01 -9.46
CA TRP A 588 -15.29 -28.62 -8.52
C TRP A 588 -13.88 -28.72 -9.10
N GLU A 589 -13.72 -29.43 -10.22
CA GLU A 589 -12.41 -29.77 -10.80
C GLU A 589 -11.58 -28.55 -11.22
N THR A 590 -12.23 -27.45 -11.55
CA THR A 590 -11.58 -26.26 -12.12
C THR A 590 -11.35 -25.17 -11.09
N THR A 591 -12.34 -24.89 -10.25
CA THR A 591 -12.39 -23.63 -9.48
C THR A 591 -12.44 -23.85 -7.97
N MET A 592 -12.98 -24.99 -7.50
CA MET A 592 -13.17 -25.22 -6.06
C MET A 592 -12.19 -26.23 -5.46
N ASP A 593 -11.67 -27.18 -6.24
CA ASP A 593 -10.74 -28.23 -5.79
C ASP A 593 -9.39 -27.62 -5.36
N PRO A 594 -9.01 -27.71 -4.07
CA PRO A 594 -7.74 -27.19 -3.58
C PRO A 594 -6.49 -27.75 -4.30
N GLU A 595 -6.56 -28.93 -4.89
CA GLU A 595 -5.42 -29.56 -5.59
C GLU A 595 -5.20 -29.00 -7.01
N ARG A 596 -6.23 -28.41 -7.62
CA ARG A 596 -6.22 -28.02 -9.05
C ARG A 596 -6.48 -26.53 -9.30
N ARG A 597 -7.23 -25.88 -8.41
CA ARG A 597 -7.68 -24.50 -8.61
C ARG A 597 -6.52 -23.50 -8.57
N VAL A 598 -6.74 -22.37 -9.23
CA VAL A 598 -5.88 -21.19 -9.14
C VAL A 598 -6.68 -20.08 -8.44
N LEU A 599 -6.11 -19.55 -7.37
CA LEU A 599 -6.67 -18.41 -6.64
C LEU A 599 -5.73 -17.22 -6.75
N ARG A 600 -6.29 -16.04 -7.03
CA ARG A 600 -5.55 -14.78 -6.95
C ARG A 600 -5.69 -14.23 -5.54
N ARG A 601 -4.60 -14.24 -4.78
CA ARG A 601 -4.59 -13.64 -3.44
C ARG A 601 -4.57 -12.12 -3.56
N VAL A 602 -5.49 -11.44 -2.88
CA VAL A 602 -5.50 -9.98 -2.79
C VAL A 602 -4.42 -9.56 -1.81
N VAL A 603 -3.58 -8.62 -2.22
CA VAL A 603 -2.50 -8.09 -1.38
C VAL A 603 -2.75 -6.60 -1.15
N PHE A 604 -2.54 -6.16 0.09
CA PHE A 604 -2.55 -4.76 0.46
C PHE A 604 -1.14 -4.37 0.91
N ASP A 605 -0.52 -3.45 0.19
CA ASP A 605 0.73 -2.84 0.61
C ASP A 605 0.42 -1.47 1.24
N GLU A 606 0.64 -1.40 2.55
CA GLU A 606 0.29 -0.25 3.38
C GLU A 606 1.07 1.02 3.00
N GLU A 607 2.24 0.86 2.38
CA GLU A 607 3.05 1.98 1.88
C GLU A 607 2.33 2.76 0.78
N TYR A 608 1.44 2.11 0.03
CA TYR A 608 0.64 2.72 -1.04
C TYR A 608 -0.80 3.03 -0.61
N SER A 609 -1.08 3.02 0.70
CA SER A 609 -2.43 3.28 1.23
C SER A 609 -3.06 4.55 0.67
N SER A 610 -2.32 5.64 0.58
CA SER A 610 -2.82 6.94 0.06
C SER A 610 -3.39 6.85 -1.36
N GLU A 611 -2.77 6.02 -2.21
CA GLU A 611 -3.10 5.91 -3.63
C GLU A 611 -4.09 4.78 -3.91
N ILE A 612 -4.07 3.73 -3.08
CA ILE A 612 -5.15 2.74 -3.01
C ILE A 612 -6.44 3.42 -2.54
N ASP A 613 -6.36 4.34 -1.59
CA ASP A 613 -7.50 5.16 -1.16
C ASP A 613 -7.98 6.06 -2.29
N LEU A 614 -7.06 6.70 -3.04
CA LEU A 614 -7.41 7.61 -4.12
C LEU A 614 -8.07 6.90 -5.32
N THR A 615 -7.41 5.89 -5.88
CA THR A 615 -7.95 4.54 -5.98
C THR A 615 -9.47 4.35 -5.94
N PHE A 616 -9.89 3.76 -4.83
CA PHE A 616 -11.28 3.51 -4.48
C PHE A 616 -12.14 4.78 -4.48
N ASN A 617 -11.63 5.93 -4.01
CA ASN A 617 -12.38 7.17 -4.03
C ASN A 617 -12.74 7.62 -5.46
N THR A 618 -11.85 7.45 -6.43
CA THR A 618 -12.06 7.85 -7.82
C THR A 618 -13.02 6.90 -8.52
N LEU A 619 -12.81 5.60 -8.36
CA LEU A 619 -13.65 4.56 -8.98
C LEU A 619 -15.02 4.44 -8.33
N MET A 620 -15.10 4.51 -7.01
CA MET A 620 -16.31 4.20 -6.24
C MET A 620 -16.99 5.42 -5.63
N GLY A 621 -16.34 6.59 -5.61
CA GLY A 621 -16.89 7.83 -5.04
C GLY A 621 -17.94 8.54 -5.89
N ASP A 622 -18.35 9.74 -5.47
CA ASP A 622 -19.48 10.46 -6.07
C ASP A 622 -19.15 11.30 -7.30
N LYS A 623 -17.88 11.66 -7.50
CA LYS A 623 -17.47 12.50 -8.63
C LYS A 623 -17.33 11.67 -9.91
N VAL A 624 -17.93 12.18 -10.99
CA VAL A 624 -17.91 11.52 -12.32
C VAL A 624 -16.66 11.88 -13.12
N GLU A 625 -16.26 13.15 -13.16
CA GLU A 625 -15.12 13.60 -14.00
C GLU A 625 -13.81 12.87 -13.67
N PRO A 626 -13.35 12.76 -12.40
CA PRO A 626 -12.10 12.07 -12.09
C PRO A 626 -12.12 10.59 -12.50
N ARG A 627 -13.30 9.95 -12.44
CA ARG A 627 -13.49 8.58 -12.90
C ARG A 627 -13.41 8.49 -14.41
N ARG A 628 -14.01 9.44 -15.12
CA ARG A 628 -13.98 9.50 -16.57
C ARG A 628 -12.54 9.67 -17.06
N ASP A 629 -11.79 10.61 -16.49
CA ASP A 629 -10.37 10.82 -16.82
C ASP A 629 -9.55 9.54 -16.59
N PHE A 630 -9.78 8.86 -15.46
CA PHE A 630 -9.13 7.58 -15.16
C PHE A 630 -9.44 6.51 -16.23
N ILE A 631 -10.68 6.42 -16.68
CA ILE A 631 -11.10 5.47 -17.73
C ILE A 631 -10.47 5.86 -19.07
N GLU A 632 -10.45 7.14 -19.43
CA GLU A 632 -9.86 7.63 -20.69
C GLU A 632 -8.34 7.35 -20.74
N GLU A 633 -7.61 7.62 -19.65
CA GLU A 633 -6.17 7.34 -19.55
C GLU A 633 -5.82 5.84 -19.67
N ARG A 634 -6.75 4.97 -19.25
CA ARG A 634 -6.54 3.51 -19.18
C ARG A 634 -7.36 2.69 -20.18
N ALA A 635 -8.07 3.35 -21.10
CA ALA A 635 -8.95 2.71 -22.07
C ALA A 635 -8.23 1.66 -22.93
N LYS A 636 -6.93 1.86 -23.22
CA LYS A 636 -6.10 0.91 -23.98
C LYS A 636 -5.92 -0.47 -23.32
N TYR A 637 -6.21 -0.59 -22.03
CA TYR A 637 -6.12 -1.86 -21.29
C TYR A 637 -7.46 -2.63 -21.28
N ALA A 638 -8.53 -2.08 -21.86
CA ALA A 638 -9.83 -2.73 -21.92
C ALA A 638 -9.85 -3.82 -23.01
N ASN A 639 -9.78 -5.09 -22.58
CA ASN A 639 -9.82 -6.24 -23.50
C ASN A 639 -11.24 -6.82 -23.70
N ASN A 640 -12.15 -6.63 -22.72
CA ASN A 640 -13.52 -7.13 -22.73
C ASN A 640 -14.51 -5.96 -22.63
N LEU A 641 -14.81 -5.33 -23.75
CA LEU A 641 -15.90 -4.35 -23.85
C LEU A 641 -17.17 -5.08 -24.30
N ASP A 642 -18.24 -4.99 -23.52
CA ASP A 642 -19.59 -5.28 -24.02
C ASP A 642 -19.95 -4.16 -25.02
N ILE A 643 -19.84 -4.47 -26.31
CA ILE A 643 -20.27 -3.59 -27.42
C ILE A 643 -21.68 -3.97 -27.85
#